data_AF-A0A429GD83-F1
#
_entry.id   AF-A0A429GD83-F1
#
_cell.length_a   1.000
_cell.length_b   1.000
_cell.length_c   1.000
_cell.angle_alpha   90.00
_cell.angle_beta   90.00
_cell.angle_gamma   90.00
#
_symmetry.space_group_name_H-M   'P 1'
#
loop_
_entity.id
_entity.type
_entity.pdbx_description
1 polymer ?
#
loop_
_entity_poly.entity_id
_entity_poly.type
_entity_poly.pdbx_seq_one_letter_code
_entity_poly.pdbx_strand_id
1 'polypeptide(L)'
;MRPTYAAGRRRVRRALAAPLALVLGGGLVAVAGTPAALGAFDPGRQSLDGRGNNPRHPDWGRAGTNYARVAPARYADGRGEPVTGPNARTVSNRVFNDEFFDENGAGFSVNIFSEQQLSQWAWAWGQFVDHEIGLRSGVLRGDPQGERADVPVDGADPLETKQDPAVVKFTRSTPAPGTGTGPENPRQQINNVSSYLDGSAVYATTAERLEWMREGPVDGNLADNGARLLLPGGHLPRRDARGDVAAAPEVELGGELLADPGKAVVTGDPRANNNTAVTAVETLIAREHNRIVDRLPDALSEEEKFQIARRVVIAKVQYITYTEFLPAHGIDLPRYRGYDPSVDATLGNEFATVGYRIHSMIHSGFPMETERSRYTEEQLEKFREMGFNIDPSDDPAKVKIQFTLAQSRDNPMIIPVIGLGPFLQGLGSKAQYHNEEQIERELRDVLCSAPDAEPRCVFDLGALDLERGRDHGMPSYNAMRRAYGLPPKRAFTEITGETTAEFPADPLLTAGDEINDPDAIDFVRITNLFGSRVGPENHFEDTGAVSFARRTTLAARLKALYRSVDRLDAYMGMLAEKHAGPEFGELQRAMWSREFRRLRDGDRFFYGNQAPVLEQIRKRYGVDFRENLGDLVANNTDVARSDLAGNVFFAKGQVPPERCMVRYRTTERTGTGSGTFAAELRVTNLSRRPLDAWAVRFRYGDGQEITGVTGGTAAQNGADVPISTPPGGGAIAPGRSRVIEISGKWRDRNTDPSAFSLNTTPCRS
;
A
#
# COMPACT_ATOMS: atom_id res chain seq x y z
N MET A 1 60.86 4.27 37.58
CA MET A 1 61.37 5.21 38.60
C MET A 1 60.26 5.47 39.63
N ARG A 2 60.59 5.44 40.93
CA ARG A 2 59.88 6.16 42.01
C ARG A 2 60.24 7.67 41.90
N PRO A 3 59.51 8.66 42.48
CA PRO A 3 59.01 8.69 43.87
C PRO A 3 57.63 9.39 44.09
N THR A 4 57.00 9.52 45.27
CA THR A 4 57.02 8.81 46.58
C THR A 4 55.85 9.28 47.48
N TYR A 5 55.21 8.34 48.23
CA TYR A 5 54.93 8.38 49.70
C TYR A 5 53.96 9.46 50.25
N ALA A 6 53.30 9.32 51.42
CA ALA A 6 52.98 8.23 52.38
C ALA A 6 51.81 8.76 53.29
N ALA A 7 51.28 8.13 54.35
CA ALA A 7 51.57 6.93 55.15
C ALA A 7 50.22 6.32 55.63
N GLY A 8 50.10 5.03 56.01
CA GLY A 8 50.42 4.52 57.36
C GLY A 8 49.20 4.65 58.32
N ARG A 9 48.81 3.70 59.17
CA ARG A 9 49.45 2.48 59.72
C ARG A 9 48.38 1.50 60.27
N ARG A 10 48.65 0.18 60.16
CA ARG A 10 48.62 -0.90 61.22
C ARG A 10 47.61 -0.73 62.38
N ARG A 11 46.83 -1.72 62.87
CA ARG A 11 47.12 -3.14 63.32
C ARG A 11 45.81 -3.68 63.99
N VAL A 12 45.57 -4.93 64.44
CA VAL A 12 46.30 -6.23 64.52
C VAL A 12 45.27 -7.41 64.42
N ARG A 13 45.62 -8.64 64.84
CA ARG A 13 44.82 -9.91 64.79
C ARG A 13 44.32 -10.39 66.16
N ARG A 14 43.25 -11.20 66.17
CA ARG A 14 43.05 -12.54 66.82
C ARG A 14 41.53 -12.76 67.04
N ALA A 15 40.82 -13.87 66.79
CA ALA A 15 41.04 -15.32 66.66
C ALA A 15 40.29 -16.10 67.79
N LEU A 16 39.47 -17.10 67.39
CA LEU A 16 38.89 -18.24 68.15
C LEU A 16 37.62 -17.95 68.99
N ALA A 17 36.62 -18.84 69.17
CA ALA A 17 36.29 -20.17 68.60
C ALA A 17 34.77 -20.48 68.74
N ALA A 18 34.28 -21.60 68.18
CA ALA A 18 32.91 -22.15 68.31
C ALA A 18 32.74 -23.00 69.61
N PRO A 19 31.66 -23.79 69.87
CA PRO A 19 30.35 -23.98 69.20
C PRO A 19 29.11 -24.03 70.15
N LEU A 20 27.88 -24.20 69.62
CA LEU A 20 26.82 -25.11 70.17
C LEU A 20 25.60 -25.25 69.22
N ALA A 21 24.71 -26.23 69.48
CA ALA A 21 23.56 -26.59 68.65
C ALA A 21 22.25 -26.78 69.47
N LEU A 22 21.12 -26.96 68.76
CA LEU A 22 19.69 -27.05 69.20
C LEU A 22 19.10 -25.69 69.66
N VAL A 23 17.88 -25.30 69.25
CA VAL A 23 16.58 -25.93 69.56
C VAL A 23 15.52 -25.65 68.47
N LEU A 24 14.53 -26.54 68.34
CA LEU A 24 13.32 -26.38 67.50
C LEU A 24 12.36 -25.33 68.08
N GLY A 25 11.84 -24.42 67.26
CA GLY A 25 10.78 -23.49 67.63
C GLY A 25 10.00 -23.02 66.40
N GLY A 26 8.72 -23.39 66.32
CA GLY A 26 7.85 -22.98 65.21
C GLY A 26 7.37 -21.54 65.38
N GLY A 27 7.30 -20.81 64.26
CA GLY A 27 6.67 -19.50 64.19
C GLY A 27 6.23 -19.20 62.77
N LEU A 28 4.91 -19.17 62.52
CA LEU A 28 4.37 -18.60 61.29
C LEU A 28 4.65 -17.10 61.32
N VAL A 29 5.60 -16.64 60.51
CA VAL A 29 5.68 -15.24 60.10
C VAL A 29 5.00 -15.12 58.75
N ALA A 30 3.82 -14.53 58.74
CA ALA A 30 3.15 -14.12 57.51
C ALA A 30 3.99 -12.99 56.88
N VAL A 31 4.88 -13.35 55.96
CA VAL A 31 5.55 -12.38 55.10
C VAL A 31 4.47 -11.85 54.15
N ALA A 32 3.92 -10.68 54.49
CA ALA A 32 3.12 -9.90 53.57
C ALA A 32 4.01 -9.59 52.35
N GLY A 33 3.79 -10.32 51.26
CA GLY A 33 4.49 -10.08 50.01
C GLY A 33 4.11 -8.71 49.51
N THR A 34 5.03 -7.75 49.63
CA THR A 34 4.94 -6.53 48.84
C THR A 34 4.88 -6.94 47.37
N PRO A 35 3.90 -6.48 46.59
CA PRO A 35 3.95 -6.68 45.15
C PRO A 35 5.25 -6.02 44.68
N ALA A 36 6.11 -6.78 44.03
CA ALA A 36 7.36 -6.25 43.53
C ALA A 36 7.04 -5.09 42.58
N ALA A 37 7.36 -3.87 43.01
CA ALA A 37 7.41 -2.72 42.12
C ALA A 37 8.30 -3.10 40.93
N LEU A 38 7.88 -2.71 39.73
CA LEU A 38 8.65 -2.98 38.51
C LEU A 38 10.02 -2.33 38.65
N GLY A 39 11.04 -3.14 38.95
CA GLY A 39 12.41 -2.67 39.03
C GLY A 39 12.85 -2.14 37.67
N ALA A 40 13.12 -0.83 37.62
CA ALA A 40 13.69 -0.06 36.51
C ALA A 40 13.75 -0.79 35.15
N PHE A 41 12.66 -0.75 34.39
CA PHE A 41 12.60 -1.33 33.06
C PHE A 41 13.18 -0.36 32.01
N ASP A 42 14.51 -0.25 31.92
CA ASP A 42 15.16 0.40 30.77
C ASP A 42 16.52 -0.19 30.42
N PRO A 43 16.55 -1.07 29.40
CA PRO A 43 17.42 -0.86 28.23
C PRO A 43 16.69 -1.19 26.91
N GLY A 44 15.36 -1.11 26.92
CA GLY A 44 14.48 -1.76 25.93
C GLY A 44 13.35 -0.87 25.40
N ARG A 45 13.38 0.44 25.66
CA ARG A 45 12.48 1.40 25.03
C ARG A 45 12.91 1.64 23.58
N GLN A 46 11.97 1.56 22.65
CA GLN A 46 12.19 1.97 21.26
C GLN A 46 12.17 3.50 21.21
N SER A 47 13.17 4.11 20.57
CA SER A 47 13.22 5.55 20.34
C SER A 47 12.08 6.00 19.40
N LEU A 48 11.94 7.32 19.21
CA LEU A 48 11.00 7.88 18.23
C LEU A 48 11.65 8.00 16.84
N ASP A 49 12.95 8.29 16.79
CA ASP A 49 13.71 8.48 15.55
C ASP A 49 14.41 7.20 15.05
N GLY A 50 14.11 6.03 15.60
CA GLY A 50 14.76 4.76 15.25
C GLY A 50 16.19 4.58 15.77
N ARG A 51 16.82 5.61 16.37
CA ARG A 51 18.22 5.54 16.87
C ARG A 51 18.41 4.41 17.88
N GLY A 52 19.54 3.73 17.81
CA GLY A 52 19.90 2.65 18.73
C GLY A 52 19.10 1.36 18.54
N ASN A 53 18.35 1.20 17.44
CA ASN A 53 17.72 -0.06 17.09
C ASN A 53 18.79 -1.16 16.93
N ASN A 54 19.78 -0.95 16.05
CA ASN A 54 20.96 -1.82 15.97
C ASN A 54 22.04 -1.41 17.00
N PRO A 55 22.45 -2.29 17.94
CA PRO A 55 23.44 -1.93 18.97
C PRO A 55 24.87 -1.72 18.46
N ARG A 56 25.20 -2.20 17.25
CA ARG A 56 26.53 -2.04 16.61
C ARG A 56 26.58 -0.86 15.65
N HIS A 57 25.42 -0.49 15.09
CA HIS A 57 25.27 0.58 14.11
C HIS A 57 24.08 1.48 14.53
N PRO A 58 24.26 2.35 15.55
CA PRO A 58 23.14 3.05 16.19
C PRO A 58 22.34 4.00 15.28
N ASP A 59 22.90 4.43 14.15
CA ASP A 59 22.25 5.31 13.18
C ASP A 59 21.60 4.56 11.99
N TRP A 60 21.72 3.23 11.90
CA TRP A 60 20.98 2.47 10.88
C TRP A 60 19.48 2.63 11.06
N GLY A 61 18.77 2.90 9.97
CA GLY A 61 17.32 3.16 9.94
C GLY A 61 16.87 4.40 10.70
N ARG A 62 17.78 5.28 11.15
CA ARG A 62 17.44 6.47 11.94
C ARG A 62 16.87 7.59 11.07
N ALA A 63 15.87 8.29 11.59
CA ALA A 63 15.32 9.49 10.96
C ALA A 63 16.37 10.61 10.82
N GLY A 64 16.27 11.39 9.74
CA GLY A 64 17.24 12.44 9.39
C GLY A 64 18.55 11.90 8.79
N THR A 65 18.61 10.64 8.37
CA THR A 65 19.78 10.04 7.71
C THR A 65 19.53 9.73 6.23
N ASN A 66 20.59 9.47 5.48
CA ASN A 66 20.48 9.16 4.05
C ASN A 66 19.76 7.83 3.83
N TYR A 67 18.92 7.77 2.78
CA TYR A 67 18.48 6.48 2.26
C TYR A 67 19.67 5.59 1.88
N ALA A 68 19.56 4.29 2.12
CA ALA A 68 20.50 3.31 1.58
C ALA A 68 20.38 3.25 0.05
N ARG A 69 21.40 2.72 -0.65
CA ARG A 69 21.31 2.42 -2.09
C ARG A 69 21.64 0.97 -2.37
N VAL A 70 20.93 0.37 -3.33
CA VAL A 70 21.29 -0.95 -3.89
C VAL A 70 22.15 -0.84 -5.14
N ALA A 71 22.25 0.34 -5.75
CA ALA A 71 23.08 0.62 -6.93
C ALA A 71 23.72 2.03 -6.86
N PRO A 72 24.81 2.29 -7.62
CA PRO A 72 25.35 3.64 -7.75
C PRO A 72 24.31 4.63 -8.30
N ALA A 73 24.35 5.87 -7.80
CA ALA A 73 23.48 6.94 -8.30
C ALA A 73 23.81 7.27 -9.76
N ARG A 74 22.78 7.39 -10.59
CA ARG A 74 22.87 7.70 -12.02
C ARG A 74 22.46 9.16 -12.26
N TYR A 75 23.44 10.05 -12.29
CA TYR A 75 23.30 11.46 -12.68
C TYR A 75 24.08 11.74 -13.98
N ALA A 76 23.64 12.71 -14.77
CA ALA A 76 24.23 13.05 -16.07
C ALA A 76 25.68 13.54 -15.95
N ASP A 77 25.94 14.39 -14.95
CA ASP A 77 27.26 14.91 -14.58
C ASP A 77 28.02 14.01 -13.57
N GLY A 78 27.41 12.91 -13.16
CA GLY A 78 27.87 12.05 -12.06
C GLY A 78 27.77 12.67 -10.67
N ARG A 79 27.22 13.89 -10.51
CA ARG A 79 27.12 14.59 -9.21
C ARG A 79 25.69 14.74 -8.75
N GLY A 80 24.80 15.25 -9.59
CA GLY A 80 23.46 15.62 -9.17
C GLY A 80 22.56 16.21 -10.26
N GLU A 81 23.04 16.34 -11.50
CA GLU A 81 22.21 16.71 -12.64
C GLU A 81 21.34 15.50 -13.05
N PRO A 82 20.00 15.60 -13.04
CA PRO A 82 19.12 14.50 -13.45
C PRO A 82 19.42 14.04 -14.87
N VAL A 83 19.25 12.74 -15.13
CA VAL A 83 19.41 12.20 -16.48
C VAL A 83 18.29 12.66 -17.41
N THR A 84 18.64 12.98 -18.65
CA THR A 84 17.66 13.26 -19.70
C THR A 84 16.91 12.00 -20.13
N GLY A 85 15.62 12.15 -20.38
CA GLY A 85 14.73 11.13 -20.91
C GLY A 85 13.63 11.76 -21.76
N PRO A 86 12.62 10.99 -22.22
CA PRO A 86 11.40 11.58 -22.77
C PRO A 86 10.72 12.45 -21.69
N ASN A 87 10.09 13.56 -22.10
CA ASN A 87 9.32 14.42 -21.20
C ASN A 87 8.28 13.57 -20.43
N ALA A 88 8.21 13.71 -19.11
CA ALA A 88 7.38 12.86 -18.27
C ALA A 88 5.86 13.04 -18.52
N ARG A 89 5.40 14.24 -18.88
CA ARG A 89 4.02 14.48 -19.32
C ARG A 89 3.72 13.81 -20.66
N THR A 90 4.64 13.90 -21.63
CA THR A 90 4.53 13.17 -22.91
C THR A 90 4.40 11.65 -22.69
N VAL A 91 5.13 11.09 -21.71
CA VAL A 91 5.00 9.68 -21.30
C VAL A 91 3.63 9.40 -20.66
N SER A 92 3.16 10.28 -19.77
CA SER A 92 1.85 10.20 -19.12
C SER A 92 0.72 10.16 -20.14
N ASN A 93 0.66 11.15 -21.05
CA ASN A 93 -0.36 11.29 -22.10
C ASN A 93 -0.44 10.06 -23.03
N ARG A 94 0.69 9.38 -23.28
CA ARG A 94 0.79 8.24 -24.22
C ARG A 94 0.70 6.87 -23.56
N VAL A 95 0.90 6.77 -22.25
CA VAL A 95 0.97 5.48 -21.56
C VAL A 95 0.07 5.38 -20.34
N PHE A 96 0.17 6.34 -19.43
CA PHE A 96 -0.61 6.32 -18.18
C PHE A 96 -2.09 6.67 -18.40
N ASN A 97 -2.41 7.23 -19.57
CA ASN A 97 -3.73 7.73 -19.96
C ASN A 97 -4.84 6.65 -19.93
N ASP A 98 -5.76 6.79 -18.97
CA ASP A 98 -6.98 6.00 -18.75
C ASP A 98 -8.24 6.54 -19.48
N GLU A 99 -8.15 7.67 -20.18
CA GLU A 99 -9.31 8.28 -20.87
C GLU A 99 -9.72 7.49 -22.13
N PHE A 100 -11.02 7.38 -22.33
CA PHE A 100 -11.72 6.91 -23.53
C PHE A 100 -12.71 7.98 -23.94
N PHE A 101 -12.79 8.29 -25.24
CA PHE A 101 -13.76 9.24 -25.80
C PHE A 101 -14.77 8.49 -26.66
N ASP A 102 -16.06 8.76 -26.47
CA ASP A 102 -17.12 8.18 -27.31
C ASP A 102 -17.24 8.89 -28.68
N GLU A 103 -18.11 8.38 -29.54
CA GLU A 103 -18.38 8.95 -30.88
C GLU A 103 -18.94 10.39 -30.86
N ASN A 104 -19.38 10.87 -29.69
CA ASN A 104 -19.89 12.22 -29.46
C ASN A 104 -18.83 13.15 -28.84
N GLY A 105 -17.62 12.63 -28.54
CA GLY A 105 -16.53 13.35 -27.88
C GLY A 105 -16.67 13.45 -26.35
N ALA A 106 -17.56 12.68 -25.73
CA ALA A 106 -17.65 12.59 -24.28
C ALA A 106 -16.51 11.71 -23.74
N GLY A 107 -15.68 12.29 -22.86
CA GLY A 107 -14.50 11.63 -22.27
C GLY A 107 -14.79 11.02 -20.91
N PHE A 108 -14.34 9.78 -20.72
CA PHE A 108 -14.55 8.98 -19.51
C PHE A 108 -13.29 8.20 -19.12
N SER A 109 -13.12 7.85 -17.84
CA SER A 109 -12.06 6.94 -17.40
C SER A 109 -12.45 5.47 -17.61
N VAL A 110 -11.47 4.65 -17.99
CA VAL A 110 -11.60 3.19 -18.09
C VAL A 110 -11.04 2.54 -16.82
N ASN A 111 -11.94 2.02 -16.00
CA ASN A 111 -11.62 1.51 -14.66
C ASN A 111 -11.17 0.04 -14.73
N ILE A 112 -9.87 -0.22 -14.59
CA ILE A 112 -9.28 -1.56 -14.61
C ILE A 112 -8.99 -2.01 -13.17
N PHE A 113 -9.83 -2.90 -12.64
CA PHE A 113 -9.74 -3.42 -11.28
C PHE A 113 -8.71 -4.55 -11.11
N SER A 114 -8.23 -4.76 -9.89
CA SER A 114 -7.39 -5.89 -9.51
C SER A 114 -8.01 -7.24 -9.89
N GLU A 115 -7.30 -8.08 -10.66
CA GLU A 115 -7.68 -9.46 -10.97
C GLU A 115 -7.85 -10.34 -9.71
N GLN A 116 -7.16 -9.98 -8.64
CA GLN A 116 -7.21 -10.63 -7.32
C GLN A 116 -8.39 -10.20 -6.48
N GLN A 117 -9.08 -9.12 -6.90
CA GLN A 117 -10.08 -8.43 -6.12
C GLN A 117 -9.52 -7.95 -4.79
N LEU A 118 -8.27 -7.44 -4.80
CA LEU A 118 -7.79 -6.61 -3.70
C LEU A 118 -8.73 -5.41 -3.54
N SER A 119 -9.13 -5.12 -2.31
CA SER A 119 -9.97 -3.96 -2.01
C SER A 119 -9.13 -2.69 -1.83
N GLN A 120 -9.78 -1.55 -1.69
CA GLN A 120 -9.10 -0.27 -1.43
C GLN A 120 -8.32 -0.23 -0.11
N TRP A 121 -8.56 -1.17 0.81
CA TRP A 121 -7.67 -1.36 1.97
C TRP A 121 -6.21 -1.65 1.58
N ALA A 122 -5.96 -2.26 0.42
CA ALA A 122 -4.60 -2.58 0.00
C ALA A 122 -3.80 -1.31 -0.31
N TRP A 123 -4.26 -0.41 -1.19
CA TRP A 123 -3.56 0.87 -1.38
C TRP A 123 -3.61 1.77 -0.14
N ALA A 124 -4.71 1.81 0.62
CA ALA A 124 -4.83 2.71 1.79
C ALA A 124 -3.89 2.32 2.93
N TRP A 125 -3.79 1.02 3.25
CA TRP A 125 -2.78 0.51 4.20
C TRP A 125 -1.36 0.62 3.62
N GLY A 126 -1.21 0.43 2.29
CA GLY A 126 0.04 0.66 1.59
C GLY A 126 0.56 2.08 1.81
N GLN A 127 -0.28 3.10 1.61
CA GLN A 127 0.10 4.50 1.83
C GLN A 127 0.46 4.77 3.31
N PHE A 128 -0.31 4.24 4.27
CA PHE A 128 0.06 4.30 5.69
C PHE A 128 1.44 3.67 5.96
N VAL A 129 1.75 2.55 5.31
CA VAL A 129 3.05 1.87 5.42
C VAL A 129 4.19 2.65 4.73
N ASP A 130 3.96 3.37 3.61
CA ASP A 130 4.93 4.35 3.05
C ASP A 130 5.20 5.45 4.08
N HIS A 131 4.15 5.94 4.73
CA HIS A 131 4.24 7.05 5.67
C HIS A 131 5.04 6.69 6.93
N GLU A 132 4.90 5.46 7.43
CA GLU A 132 5.70 4.93 8.55
C GLU A 132 7.22 4.88 8.27
N ILE A 133 7.63 4.55 7.03
CA ILE A 133 9.02 4.19 6.70
C ILE A 133 9.76 5.23 5.86
N GLY A 134 9.05 6.08 5.10
CA GLY A 134 9.64 6.93 4.06
C GLY A 134 9.05 8.35 3.99
N LEU A 135 9.90 9.35 4.18
CA LEU A 135 9.61 10.77 3.94
C LEU A 135 10.86 11.49 3.43
N ARG A 136 10.93 11.77 2.12
CA ARG A 136 12.10 12.44 1.52
C ARG A 136 12.23 13.89 1.97
N SER A 137 13.44 14.35 2.30
CA SER A 137 13.69 15.74 2.68
C SER A 137 13.39 16.76 1.55
N GLY A 138 13.05 17.99 1.96
CA GLY A 138 12.46 19.05 1.14
C GLY A 138 10.99 19.29 1.51
N VAL A 139 10.58 20.56 1.60
CA VAL A 139 9.27 20.96 2.17
C VAL A 139 8.09 20.29 1.46
N LEU A 140 7.06 20.02 2.25
CA LEU A 140 5.80 19.39 1.87
C LEU A 140 5.06 20.31 0.89
N ARG A 141 4.89 19.86 -0.36
CA ARG A 141 4.31 20.59 -1.51
C ARG A 141 4.89 21.99 -1.79
N GLY A 142 6.01 22.02 -2.52
CA GLY A 142 6.54 23.24 -3.11
C GLY A 142 7.49 23.98 -2.18
N ASP A 143 8.72 23.49 -2.10
CA ASP A 143 9.77 24.10 -1.28
C ASP A 143 10.29 25.39 -1.94
N PRO A 144 10.15 26.58 -1.32
CA PRO A 144 10.69 27.82 -1.86
C PRO A 144 12.23 27.87 -1.81
N GLN A 145 12.87 26.96 -1.07
CA GLN A 145 14.33 26.75 -1.04
C GLN A 145 14.76 25.58 -1.94
N GLY A 146 13.81 24.80 -2.45
CA GLY A 146 14.06 23.68 -3.33
C GLY A 146 14.34 24.10 -4.77
N GLU A 147 15.15 23.31 -5.46
CA GLU A 147 15.47 23.52 -6.88
C GLU A 147 14.24 23.18 -7.74
N ARG A 148 13.55 24.20 -8.26
CA ARG A 148 12.40 24.05 -9.17
C ARG A 148 12.87 23.47 -10.50
N ALA A 149 12.24 22.39 -10.92
CA ALA A 149 12.53 21.67 -12.17
C ALA A 149 11.21 21.15 -12.79
N ASP A 150 10.27 22.08 -12.98
CA ASP A 150 8.94 21.81 -13.54
C ASP A 150 9.00 21.09 -14.89
N VAL A 151 8.05 20.18 -15.11
CA VAL A 151 7.88 19.51 -16.41
C VAL A 151 7.06 20.42 -17.33
N PRO A 152 7.57 20.80 -18.51
CA PRO A 152 6.80 21.59 -19.44
C PRO A 152 5.66 20.75 -20.03
N VAL A 153 4.45 21.32 -20.07
CA VAL A 153 3.32 20.79 -20.83
C VAL A 153 3.36 21.43 -22.22
N ASP A 154 3.25 20.61 -23.26
CA ASP A 154 3.15 21.09 -24.65
C ASP A 154 1.67 21.15 -25.05
N GLY A 155 1.09 22.35 -25.09
CA GLY A 155 -0.29 22.56 -25.53
C GLY A 155 -0.53 22.31 -27.03
N ALA A 156 0.52 21.98 -27.80
CA ALA A 156 0.42 21.49 -29.18
C ALA A 156 0.55 19.96 -29.31
N ASP A 157 0.74 19.23 -28.20
CA ASP A 157 0.69 17.76 -28.19
C ASP A 157 -0.75 17.28 -28.50
N PRO A 158 -0.99 16.49 -29.57
CA PRO A 158 -2.33 16.02 -29.92
C PRO A 158 -3.02 15.17 -28.84
N LEU A 159 -2.25 14.65 -27.88
CA LEU A 159 -2.73 13.85 -26.75
C LEU A 159 -2.83 14.67 -25.44
N GLU A 160 -2.65 15.99 -25.49
CA GLU A 160 -2.79 16.88 -24.34
C GLU A 160 -4.18 17.52 -24.28
N THR A 161 -4.83 17.47 -23.10
CA THR A 161 -6.19 18.00 -22.92
C THR A 161 -6.20 19.47 -22.49
N LYS A 162 -5.04 20.05 -22.15
CA LYS A 162 -4.90 21.45 -21.69
C LYS A 162 -4.36 22.36 -22.82
N GLN A 163 -5.16 23.33 -23.23
CA GLN A 163 -4.86 24.23 -24.38
C GLN A 163 -4.11 25.52 -24.00
N ASP A 164 -3.67 25.68 -22.75
CA ASP A 164 -2.97 26.87 -22.24
C ASP A 164 -1.52 26.52 -21.84
N PRO A 165 -0.57 27.47 -21.87
CA PRO A 165 0.81 27.23 -21.45
C PRO A 165 0.85 26.81 -19.97
N ALA A 166 1.15 25.53 -19.74
CA ALA A 166 1.06 24.90 -18.42
C ALA A 166 2.35 24.14 -18.05
N VAL A 167 2.44 23.80 -16.77
CA VAL A 167 3.54 22.99 -16.21
C VAL A 167 3.04 21.96 -15.20
N VAL A 168 3.69 20.81 -15.13
CA VAL A 168 3.62 19.96 -13.92
C VAL A 168 4.63 20.51 -12.93
N LYS A 169 4.14 21.16 -11.87
CA LYS A 169 5.00 21.79 -10.84
C LYS A 169 5.84 20.72 -10.14
N PHE A 170 7.17 20.84 -10.22
CA PHE A 170 8.09 19.87 -9.63
C PHE A 170 9.25 20.56 -8.94
N THR A 171 9.45 20.21 -7.66
CA THR A 171 10.59 20.66 -6.85
C THR A 171 11.45 19.47 -6.50
N ARG A 172 12.75 19.57 -6.75
CA ARG A 172 13.72 18.51 -6.44
C ARG A 172 13.92 18.34 -4.93
N SER A 173 14.24 17.12 -4.52
CA SER A 173 14.46 16.77 -3.12
C SER A 173 15.72 17.47 -2.59
N THR A 174 15.67 18.00 -1.38
CA THR A 174 16.81 18.68 -0.75
C THR A 174 17.99 17.71 -0.64
N PRO A 175 19.19 18.09 -1.15
CA PRO A 175 20.35 17.21 -1.10
C PRO A 175 20.81 17.00 0.34
N ALA A 176 21.30 15.81 0.65
CA ALA A 176 21.98 15.57 1.91
C ALA A 176 23.22 16.47 2.05
N PRO A 177 23.45 17.13 3.20
CA PRO A 177 24.59 18.02 3.41
C PRO A 177 25.93 17.34 3.06
N GLY A 178 26.76 18.06 2.31
CA GLY A 178 28.08 17.57 1.88
C GLY A 178 28.08 16.55 0.74
N THR A 179 26.94 16.25 0.12
CA THR A 179 26.85 15.35 -1.05
C THR A 179 26.68 16.13 -2.37
N GLY A 180 26.81 15.46 -3.51
CA GLY A 180 26.70 16.10 -4.82
C GLY A 180 27.96 16.85 -5.28
N THR A 181 29.13 16.48 -4.74
CA THR A 181 30.39 17.19 -4.99
C THR A 181 31.19 16.62 -6.18
N GLY A 182 30.91 15.39 -6.60
CA GLY A 182 31.65 14.70 -7.67
C GLY A 182 31.15 13.26 -7.89
N PRO A 183 31.67 12.53 -8.90
CA PRO A 183 31.33 11.13 -9.15
C PRO A 183 31.54 10.17 -7.97
N GLU A 184 32.53 10.44 -7.12
CA GLU A 184 32.81 9.66 -5.89
C GLU A 184 31.88 10.01 -4.72
N ASN A 185 31.12 11.10 -4.82
CA ASN A 185 30.18 11.58 -3.79
C ASN A 185 28.97 12.27 -4.45
N PRO A 186 28.11 11.51 -5.16
CA PRO A 186 26.92 12.04 -5.80
C PRO A 186 25.84 12.41 -4.77
N ARG A 187 24.86 13.21 -5.21
CA ARG A 187 23.72 13.72 -4.44
C ARG A 187 22.99 12.55 -3.76
N GLN A 188 22.84 12.64 -2.44
CA GLN A 188 22.02 11.72 -1.67
C GLN A 188 20.76 12.42 -1.19
N GLN A 189 19.75 11.63 -0.84
CA GLN A 189 18.49 12.11 -0.29
C GLN A 189 18.35 11.58 1.14
N ILE A 190 17.77 12.41 2.00
CA ILE A 190 17.53 12.10 3.42
C ILE A 190 16.11 11.55 3.60
N ASN A 191 15.98 10.54 4.46
CA ASN A 191 14.71 10.09 5.01
C ASN A 191 14.45 10.81 6.35
N ASN A 192 13.36 11.58 6.44
CA ASN A 192 12.98 12.36 7.62
C ASN A 192 12.14 11.56 8.64
N VAL A 193 11.72 10.34 8.30
CA VAL A 193 11.13 9.38 9.27
C VAL A 193 12.09 8.22 9.53
N SER A 194 11.79 7.41 10.55
CA SER A 194 12.51 6.16 10.80
C SER A 194 12.31 5.19 9.62
N SER A 195 13.24 4.26 9.38
CA SER A 195 13.04 3.22 8.36
C SER A 195 12.19 2.04 8.85
N TYR A 196 11.80 2.05 10.13
CA TYR A 196 11.13 0.95 10.80
C TYR A 196 9.61 1.11 10.77
N LEU A 197 8.88 0.00 10.82
CA LEU A 197 7.45 0.01 11.12
C LEU A 197 7.28 0.15 12.64
N ASP A 198 7.53 1.37 13.15
CA ASP A 198 7.59 1.69 14.57
C ASP A 198 6.54 2.69 15.07
N GLY A 199 5.47 2.84 14.30
CA GLY A 199 4.33 3.71 14.61
C GLY A 199 4.67 5.19 14.46
N SER A 200 5.72 5.54 13.71
CA SER A 200 6.18 6.92 13.52
C SER A 200 5.08 7.84 12.97
N ALA A 201 4.15 7.31 12.16
CA ALA A 201 3.03 8.06 11.60
C ALA A 201 1.94 8.42 12.64
N VAL A 202 1.98 7.80 13.82
CA VAL A 202 1.06 8.08 14.94
C VAL A 202 1.78 8.65 16.17
N TYR A 203 3.02 8.26 16.42
CA TYR A 203 3.80 8.64 17.60
C TYR A 203 4.88 9.69 17.35
N ALA A 204 5.02 10.16 16.10
CA ALA A 204 6.08 11.06 15.62
C ALA A 204 7.50 10.50 15.77
N THR A 205 8.46 11.21 15.15
CA THR A 205 9.89 10.98 15.31
C THR A 205 10.57 11.91 16.32
N THR A 206 9.86 12.93 16.81
CA THR A 206 10.37 13.95 17.74
C THR A 206 9.54 14.02 19.01
N ALA A 207 10.16 14.41 20.13
CA ALA A 207 9.49 14.44 21.44
C ALA A 207 8.48 15.59 21.52
N GLU A 208 8.83 16.72 20.91
CA GLU A 208 8.06 17.96 20.86
C GLU A 208 6.73 17.77 20.11
N ARG A 209 6.75 17.00 19.01
CA ARG A 209 5.53 16.65 18.28
C ARG A 209 4.68 15.65 19.06
N LEU A 210 5.30 14.65 19.71
CA LEU A 210 4.57 13.68 20.53
C LEU A 210 3.92 14.31 21.77
N GLU A 211 4.60 15.25 22.42
CA GLU A 211 4.07 16.04 23.55
C GLU A 211 2.79 16.76 23.15
N TRP A 212 2.82 17.51 22.03
CA TRP A 212 1.65 18.20 21.51
C TRP A 212 0.48 17.24 21.21
N MET A 213 0.77 16.00 20.81
CA MET A 213 -0.23 14.97 20.49
C MET A 213 -0.75 14.16 21.69
N ARG A 214 -0.15 14.26 22.88
CA ARG A 214 -0.63 13.57 24.10
C ARG A 214 -1.56 14.46 24.92
N GLU A 215 -2.51 13.86 25.62
CA GLU A 215 -3.30 14.58 26.62
C GLU A 215 -2.35 15.15 27.71
N GLY A 216 -2.52 16.42 28.11
CA GLY A 216 -1.60 17.10 29.04
C GLY A 216 -1.12 18.47 28.54
N PRO A 217 -0.17 19.12 29.24
CA PRO A 217 0.43 20.38 28.82
C PRO A 217 1.34 20.22 27.59
N VAL A 218 1.87 21.36 27.11
CA VAL A 218 2.91 21.42 26.08
C VAL A 218 3.88 22.52 26.53
N ASP A 219 4.91 22.13 27.28
CA ASP A 219 5.89 23.02 27.92
C ASP A 219 7.35 22.55 27.80
N GLY A 220 7.58 21.46 27.07
CA GLY A 220 8.87 20.81 26.87
C GLY A 220 9.09 19.58 27.77
N ASN A 221 8.10 19.16 28.56
CA ASN A 221 8.21 18.08 29.54
C ASN A 221 7.23 16.91 29.28
N LEU A 222 7.54 16.09 28.27
CA LEU A 222 6.81 14.87 27.92
C LEU A 222 6.49 13.90 29.10
N ALA A 223 7.18 14.03 30.24
CA ALA A 223 7.01 13.19 31.41
C ALA A 223 5.77 13.48 32.27
N ASP A 224 5.09 14.63 32.10
CA ASP A 224 3.83 14.95 32.81
C ASP A 224 2.57 14.82 31.94
N ASN A 225 2.70 14.51 30.65
CA ASN A 225 1.58 14.13 29.81
C ASN A 225 0.92 12.81 30.27
N GLY A 226 -0.41 12.76 30.12
CA GLY A 226 -1.21 11.55 30.26
C GLY A 226 -0.84 10.47 29.24
N ALA A 227 -1.35 9.27 29.47
CA ALA A 227 -1.05 8.10 28.64
C ALA A 227 -1.75 8.11 27.27
N ARG A 228 -2.82 8.91 27.14
CA ARG A 228 -3.69 8.95 25.95
C ARG A 228 -3.17 9.92 24.90
N LEU A 229 -3.42 9.60 23.64
CA LEU A 229 -3.34 10.54 22.53
C LEU A 229 -4.56 11.48 22.56
N LEU A 230 -4.34 12.76 22.29
CA LEU A 230 -5.37 13.79 22.25
C LEU A 230 -6.32 13.55 21.08
N LEU A 231 -7.50 12.97 21.33
CA LEU A 231 -8.50 12.66 20.30
C LEU A 231 -9.84 13.39 20.57
N PRO A 232 -9.96 14.69 20.27
CA PRO A 232 -11.21 15.43 20.44
C PRO A 232 -12.34 14.80 19.60
N GLY A 233 -13.47 14.47 20.25
CA GLY A 233 -14.56 13.72 19.61
C GLY A 233 -14.18 12.30 19.15
N GLY A 234 -13.03 11.77 19.57
CA GLY A 234 -12.48 10.53 19.05
C GLY A 234 -11.84 10.64 17.66
N HIS A 235 -11.50 11.84 17.19
CA HIS A 235 -10.82 12.07 15.91
C HIS A 235 -9.42 12.65 16.13
N LEU A 236 -8.55 12.57 15.12
CA LEU A 236 -7.24 13.22 15.19
C LEU A 236 -7.38 14.72 15.50
N PRO A 237 -6.50 15.29 16.35
CA PRO A 237 -6.59 16.68 16.76
C PRO A 237 -6.29 17.60 15.59
N ARG A 238 -7.13 18.61 15.37
CA ARG A 238 -6.85 19.70 14.42
C ARG A 238 -5.79 20.65 14.96
N ARG A 239 -5.13 21.43 14.10
CA ARG A 239 -4.15 22.46 14.53
C ARG A 239 -4.77 23.50 15.47
N ASP A 240 -6.07 23.77 15.37
CA ASP A 240 -6.79 24.65 16.29
C ASP A 240 -7.20 24.00 17.63
N ALA A 241 -6.99 22.69 17.85
CA ALA A 241 -7.46 21.95 19.02
C ALA A 241 -6.89 22.41 20.37
N ARG A 242 -5.77 23.17 20.35
CA ARG A 242 -5.15 23.79 21.54
C ARG A 242 -5.27 25.32 21.56
N GLY A 243 -6.08 25.91 20.69
CA GLY A 243 -6.34 27.36 20.64
C GLY A 243 -5.26 28.22 19.98
N ASP A 244 -4.04 27.71 19.80
CA ASP A 244 -2.96 28.37 19.07
C ASP A 244 -2.54 27.53 17.85
N VAL A 245 -2.95 27.97 16.66
CA VAL A 245 -2.62 27.35 15.36
C VAL A 245 -1.15 27.57 14.97
N ALA A 246 -0.51 28.64 15.45
CA ALA A 246 0.89 28.91 15.15
C ALA A 246 1.84 28.01 15.96
N ALA A 247 1.46 27.67 17.20
CA ALA A 247 2.16 26.69 18.03
C ALA A 247 1.89 25.21 17.65
N ALA A 248 0.92 24.94 16.75
CA ALA A 248 0.61 23.59 16.32
C ALA A 248 1.65 23.04 15.31
N PRO A 249 2.07 21.76 15.44
CA PRO A 249 3.08 21.15 14.57
C PRO A 249 2.80 21.32 13.07
N GLU A 250 3.87 21.40 12.28
CA GLU A 250 3.78 21.51 10.82
C GLU A 250 3.13 20.27 10.19
N VAL A 251 2.34 20.48 9.14
CA VAL A 251 1.65 19.45 8.36
C VAL A 251 1.71 19.82 6.88
N GLU A 252 1.53 18.85 6.00
CA GLU A 252 1.32 19.11 4.58
C GLU A 252 -0.03 19.81 4.40
N LEU A 253 -0.01 20.95 3.69
CA LEU A 253 -1.19 21.72 3.36
C LEU A 253 -1.41 21.72 1.84
N GLY A 254 -2.66 21.68 1.44
CA GLY A 254 -3.12 21.74 0.05
C GLY A 254 -4.60 22.10 0.01
N GLY A 255 -5.12 22.38 -1.18
CA GLY A 255 -6.53 22.76 -1.36
C GLY A 255 -6.97 23.87 -0.40
N GLU A 256 -8.13 23.68 0.25
CA GLU A 256 -8.70 24.64 1.20
C GLU A 256 -7.86 24.83 2.48
N LEU A 257 -7.02 23.85 2.87
CA LEU A 257 -6.16 23.95 4.06
C LEU A 257 -5.05 25.01 3.91
N LEU A 258 -4.78 25.48 2.68
CA LEU A 258 -3.92 26.65 2.46
C LEU A 258 -4.59 27.95 2.92
N ALA A 259 -5.91 28.04 2.79
CA ALA A 259 -6.70 29.21 3.22
C ALA A 259 -7.10 29.14 4.70
N ASP A 260 -7.37 27.94 5.21
CA ASP A 260 -7.69 27.69 6.62
C ASP A 260 -6.83 26.55 7.22
N PRO A 261 -5.56 26.85 7.55
CA PRO A 261 -4.64 25.85 8.09
C PRO A 261 -4.97 25.41 9.52
N GLY A 262 -5.94 26.05 10.19
CA GLY A 262 -6.43 25.62 11.51
C GLY A 262 -7.22 24.31 11.45
N LYS A 263 -7.86 24.02 10.31
CA LYS A 263 -8.67 22.81 10.08
C LYS A 263 -7.86 21.53 9.87
N ALA A 264 -6.58 21.62 9.51
CA ALA A 264 -5.75 20.46 9.22
C ALA A 264 -5.56 19.58 10.48
N VAL A 265 -5.62 18.25 10.34
CA VAL A 265 -5.34 17.31 11.44
C VAL A 265 -3.84 17.10 11.64
N VAL A 266 -3.46 16.81 12.89
CA VAL A 266 -2.09 16.56 13.33
C VAL A 266 -2.00 15.16 13.91
N THR A 267 -0.99 14.43 13.46
CA THR A 267 -0.57 13.10 13.94
C THR A 267 0.94 12.96 13.72
N GLY A 268 1.52 11.80 13.97
CA GLY A 268 2.96 11.57 13.88
C GLY A 268 3.56 11.95 12.52
N ASP A 269 2.94 11.53 11.42
CA ASP A 269 3.33 11.96 10.07
C ASP A 269 2.67 13.29 9.68
N PRO A 270 3.37 14.19 8.98
CA PRO A 270 2.78 15.46 8.55
C PRO A 270 1.83 15.36 7.34
N ARG A 271 1.83 14.24 6.59
CA ARG A 271 1.01 14.04 5.36
C ARG A 271 -0.38 13.45 5.64
N ALA A 272 -0.78 13.35 6.90
CA ALA A 272 -2.09 12.83 7.34
C ALA A 272 -3.30 13.35 6.55
N ASN A 273 -3.24 14.63 6.18
CA ASN A 273 -4.29 15.35 5.46
C ASN A 273 -4.36 15.01 3.96
N ASN A 274 -3.38 14.31 3.39
CA ASN A 274 -3.23 14.09 1.95
C ASN A 274 -4.52 13.57 1.28
N ASN A 275 -5.18 12.62 1.92
CA ASN A 275 -6.52 12.17 1.56
C ASN A 275 -7.25 11.58 2.79
N THR A 276 -8.57 11.41 2.64
CA THR A 276 -9.45 10.90 3.68
C THR A 276 -9.08 9.49 4.17
N ALA A 277 -8.51 8.63 3.32
CA ALA A 277 -8.15 7.27 3.70
C ALA A 277 -6.97 7.25 4.69
N VAL A 278 -5.92 8.05 4.45
CA VAL A 278 -4.79 8.20 5.39
C VAL A 278 -5.29 8.72 6.75
N THR A 279 -6.06 9.81 6.75
CA THR A 279 -6.66 10.38 7.98
C THR A 279 -7.48 9.32 8.75
N ALA A 280 -8.24 8.47 8.04
CA ALA A 280 -9.04 7.42 8.66
C ALA A 280 -8.19 6.30 9.28
N VAL A 281 -7.16 5.81 8.57
CA VAL A 281 -6.27 4.76 9.07
C VAL A 281 -5.49 5.27 10.29
N GLU A 282 -4.93 6.47 10.25
CA GLU A 282 -4.21 7.04 11.40
C GLU A 282 -5.15 7.31 12.59
N THR A 283 -6.39 7.74 12.34
CA THR A 283 -7.43 7.83 13.39
C THR A 283 -7.74 6.45 14.01
N LEU A 284 -7.83 5.38 13.20
CA LEU A 284 -8.06 4.02 13.69
C LEU A 284 -6.93 3.55 14.61
N ILE A 285 -5.68 3.76 14.21
CA ILE A 285 -4.50 3.35 15.01
C ILE A 285 -4.41 4.17 16.31
N ALA A 286 -4.72 5.47 16.27
CA ALA A 286 -4.75 6.31 17.46
C ALA A 286 -5.89 5.93 18.42
N ARG A 287 -7.07 5.54 17.91
CA ARG A 287 -8.16 4.99 18.73
C ARG A 287 -7.76 3.70 19.42
N GLU A 288 -7.09 2.78 18.71
CA GLU A 288 -6.61 1.52 19.30
C GLU A 288 -5.61 1.78 20.44
N HIS A 289 -4.74 2.79 20.31
CA HIS A 289 -3.87 3.21 21.40
C HIS A 289 -4.67 3.58 22.66
N ASN A 290 -5.62 4.51 22.54
CA ASN A 290 -6.44 4.94 23.69
C ASN A 290 -7.29 3.79 24.25
N ARG A 291 -7.84 2.93 23.39
CA ARG A 291 -8.59 1.71 23.80
C ARG A 291 -7.71 0.74 24.59
N ILE A 292 -6.41 0.63 24.28
CA ILE A 292 -5.47 -0.17 25.07
C ILE A 292 -5.16 0.53 26.39
N VAL A 293 -4.89 1.83 26.40
CA VAL A 293 -4.62 2.62 27.62
C VAL A 293 -5.77 2.47 28.62
N ASP A 294 -7.02 2.59 28.17
CA ASP A 294 -8.24 2.48 29.00
C ASP A 294 -8.46 1.08 29.59
N ARG A 295 -7.72 0.07 29.12
CA ARG A 295 -7.74 -1.32 29.63
C ARG A 295 -6.58 -1.62 30.59
N LEU A 296 -5.63 -0.70 30.76
CA LEU A 296 -4.49 -0.87 31.65
C LEU A 296 -4.81 -0.38 33.08
N PRO A 297 -4.34 -1.07 34.14
CA PRO A 297 -4.69 -0.73 35.51
C PRO A 297 -4.05 0.58 35.99
N ASP A 298 -4.76 1.33 36.82
CA ASP A 298 -4.32 2.62 37.40
C ASP A 298 -3.11 2.54 38.34
N ALA A 299 -2.68 1.33 38.70
CA ALA A 299 -1.42 1.10 39.41
C ALA A 299 -0.17 1.31 38.52
N LEU A 300 -0.33 1.46 37.21
CA LEU A 300 0.73 1.86 36.28
C LEU A 300 0.76 3.38 36.14
N SER A 301 1.96 3.94 36.07
CA SER A 301 2.14 5.35 35.68
C SER A 301 1.68 5.61 34.25
N GLU A 302 1.34 6.86 33.94
CA GLU A 302 0.88 7.26 32.61
C GLU A 302 1.91 6.96 31.51
N GLU A 303 3.21 7.10 31.81
CA GLU A 303 4.27 6.73 30.87
C GLU A 303 4.40 5.20 30.68
N GLU A 304 4.19 4.39 31.73
CA GLU A 304 4.11 2.93 31.58
C GLU A 304 2.91 2.52 30.73
N LYS A 305 1.73 3.12 30.96
CA LYS A 305 0.53 2.89 30.15
C LYS A 305 0.78 3.24 28.68
N PHE A 306 1.34 4.43 28.41
CA PHE A 306 1.69 4.89 27.05
C PHE A 306 2.68 3.94 26.36
N GLN A 307 3.77 3.53 27.01
CA GLN A 307 4.77 2.63 26.40
C GLN A 307 4.23 1.21 26.18
N ILE A 308 3.35 0.70 27.05
CA ILE A 308 2.69 -0.59 26.83
C ILE A 308 1.75 -0.51 25.62
N ALA A 309 0.90 0.53 25.55
CA ALA A 309 -0.02 0.75 24.44
C ALA A 309 0.73 0.94 23.11
N ARG A 310 1.72 1.84 23.07
CA ARG A 310 2.60 2.05 21.91
C ARG A 310 3.24 0.74 21.43
N ARG A 311 3.86 -0.04 22.33
CA ARG A 311 4.51 -1.31 21.96
C ARG A 311 3.53 -2.34 21.38
N VAL A 312 2.31 -2.42 21.90
CA VAL A 312 1.29 -3.34 21.36
C VAL A 312 0.79 -2.85 20.00
N VAL A 313 0.52 -1.56 19.83
CA VAL A 313 0.05 -0.98 18.57
C VAL A 313 1.08 -1.15 17.46
N ILE A 314 2.36 -0.89 17.74
CA ILE A 314 3.47 -1.19 16.81
C ILE A 314 3.45 -2.66 16.40
N ALA A 315 3.32 -3.57 17.38
CA ALA A 315 3.23 -5.01 17.09
C ALA A 315 1.99 -5.39 16.27
N LYS A 316 0.85 -4.69 16.40
CA LYS A 316 -0.35 -4.86 15.56
C LYS A 316 -0.10 -4.41 14.12
N VAL A 317 0.43 -3.21 13.92
CA VAL A 317 0.79 -2.67 12.59
C VAL A 317 1.73 -3.64 11.87
N GLN A 318 2.81 -4.05 12.53
CA GLN A 318 3.73 -5.03 11.96
C GLN A 318 3.05 -6.39 11.70
N TYR A 319 2.23 -6.91 12.62
CA TYR A 319 1.54 -8.19 12.44
C TYR A 319 0.60 -8.18 11.22
N ILE A 320 -0.24 -7.15 11.09
CA ILE A 320 -1.13 -6.95 9.93
C ILE A 320 -0.30 -6.85 8.64
N THR A 321 0.74 -6.01 8.63
CA THR A 321 1.61 -5.83 7.46
C THR A 321 2.24 -7.15 7.00
N TYR A 322 2.82 -7.93 7.91
CA TYR A 322 3.54 -9.17 7.56
C TYR A 322 2.66 -10.43 7.43
N THR A 323 1.40 -10.43 7.90
CA THR A 323 0.53 -11.63 7.86
C THR A 323 -0.72 -11.49 7.01
N GLU A 324 -1.13 -10.27 6.63
CA GLU A 324 -2.27 -10.04 5.75
C GLU A 324 -1.89 -9.23 4.51
N PHE A 325 -1.32 -8.04 4.67
CA PHE A 325 -1.03 -7.10 3.57
C PHE A 325 0.01 -7.65 2.58
N LEU A 326 1.19 -8.07 3.05
CA LEU A 326 2.23 -8.62 2.18
C LEU A 326 1.78 -9.91 1.45
N PRO A 327 1.15 -10.90 2.11
CA PRO A 327 0.58 -12.06 1.42
C PRO A 327 -0.52 -11.70 0.40
N ALA A 328 -1.35 -10.69 0.65
CA ALA A 328 -2.37 -10.25 -0.29
C ALA A 328 -1.76 -9.76 -1.62
N HIS A 329 -0.59 -9.11 -1.57
CA HIS A 329 0.19 -8.70 -2.74
C HIS A 329 1.15 -9.80 -3.28
N GLY A 330 1.05 -11.04 -2.78
CA GLY A 330 1.91 -12.17 -3.22
C GLY A 330 3.37 -12.09 -2.79
N ILE A 331 3.66 -11.33 -1.73
CA ILE A 331 5.00 -11.22 -1.13
C ILE A 331 5.18 -12.31 -0.07
N ASP A 332 5.56 -13.51 -0.53
CA ASP A 332 5.91 -14.64 0.32
C ASP A 332 7.33 -14.52 0.89
N LEU A 333 7.45 -14.00 2.12
CA LEU A 333 8.74 -13.95 2.80
C LEU A 333 9.12 -15.29 3.46
N PRO A 334 10.40 -15.70 3.43
CA PRO A 334 10.87 -16.86 4.21
C PRO A 334 10.53 -16.70 5.69
N ARG A 335 10.17 -17.81 6.36
CA ARG A 335 9.86 -17.83 7.80
C ARG A 335 10.93 -17.10 8.62
N TYR A 336 10.48 -16.17 9.47
CA TYR A 336 11.33 -15.41 10.38
C TYR A 336 12.18 -16.33 11.28
N ARG A 337 13.45 -15.97 11.47
CA ARG A 337 14.45 -16.76 12.22
C ARG A 337 14.98 -16.06 13.48
N GLY A 338 14.43 -14.90 13.84
CA GLY A 338 14.96 -14.01 14.86
C GLY A 338 15.66 -12.79 14.26
N TYR A 339 15.97 -11.82 15.11
CA TYR A 339 16.68 -10.59 14.76
C TYR A 339 18.14 -10.88 14.39
N ASP A 340 18.59 -10.33 13.27
CA ASP A 340 19.98 -10.41 12.78
C ASP A 340 20.65 -9.03 12.84
N PRO A 341 21.58 -8.79 13.80
CA PRO A 341 22.26 -7.50 13.94
C PRO A 341 23.28 -7.21 12.83
N SER A 342 23.47 -8.11 11.85
CA SER A 342 24.27 -7.85 10.64
C SER A 342 23.45 -7.31 9.46
N VAL A 343 22.11 -7.33 9.55
CA VAL A 343 21.23 -6.78 8.53
C VAL A 343 21.06 -5.28 8.75
N ASP A 344 21.44 -4.50 7.73
CA ASP A 344 21.10 -3.08 7.65
C ASP A 344 19.63 -2.94 7.23
N ALA A 345 18.83 -2.30 8.09
CA ALA A 345 17.41 -2.01 7.89
C ALA A 345 17.15 -0.55 7.45
N THR A 346 18.18 0.20 7.07
CA THR A 346 18.03 1.54 6.47
C THR A 346 17.30 1.45 5.13
N LEU A 347 16.22 2.20 4.97
CA LEU A 347 15.34 2.12 3.81
C LEU A 347 16.09 2.44 2.51
N GLY A 348 15.93 1.57 1.51
CA GLY A 348 16.51 1.75 0.18
C GLY A 348 15.85 2.88 -0.61
N ASN A 349 16.66 3.78 -1.17
CA ASN A 349 16.20 4.90 -2.01
C ASN A 349 15.46 4.40 -3.24
N GLU A 350 15.95 3.32 -3.85
CA GLU A 350 15.31 2.66 -4.99
C GLU A 350 13.94 2.07 -4.62
N PHE A 351 13.78 1.59 -3.39
CA PHE A 351 12.49 1.11 -2.89
C PHE A 351 11.52 2.26 -2.64
N ALA A 352 11.92 3.26 -1.85
CA ALA A 352 11.09 4.41 -1.49
C ALA A 352 10.70 5.29 -2.69
N THR A 353 11.56 5.37 -3.70
CA THR A 353 11.36 6.24 -4.88
C THR A 353 10.67 5.52 -6.03
N VAL A 354 10.88 4.21 -6.19
CA VAL A 354 10.37 3.45 -7.33
C VAL A 354 9.56 2.24 -6.87
N GLY A 355 10.19 1.30 -6.13
CA GLY A 355 9.59 0.01 -5.81
C GLY A 355 8.24 0.09 -5.10
N TYR A 356 8.06 1.06 -4.21
CA TYR A 356 6.86 1.23 -3.39
C TYR A 356 5.77 2.10 -4.03
N ARG A 357 6.03 2.74 -5.18
CA ARG A 357 5.09 3.65 -5.85
C ARG A 357 4.03 2.86 -6.62
N ILE A 358 3.05 2.34 -5.88
CA ILE A 358 1.90 1.56 -6.37
C ILE A 358 0.67 2.44 -6.71
N HIS A 359 0.90 3.66 -7.22
CA HIS A 359 -0.17 4.66 -7.36
C HIS A 359 -1.24 4.29 -8.41
N SER A 360 -0.93 3.40 -9.36
CA SER A 360 -1.90 2.85 -10.32
C SER A 360 -3.01 2.00 -9.67
N MET A 361 -2.79 1.48 -8.45
CA MET A 361 -3.82 0.74 -7.70
C MET A 361 -4.92 1.62 -7.10
N ILE A 362 -4.74 2.94 -7.04
CA ILE A 362 -5.71 3.84 -6.40
C ILE A 362 -6.94 3.97 -7.29
N HIS A 363 -8.11 3.65 -6.72
CA HIS A 363 -9.43 3.86 -7.31
C HIS A 363 -10.06 5.08 -6.66
N SER A 364 -10.48 6.08 -7.44
CA SER A 364 -10.98 7.36 -6.91
C SER A 364 -12.29 7.26 -6.13
N GLY A 365 -13.20 6.36 -6.53
CA GLY A 365 -14.53 6.27 -5.95
C GLY A 365 -14.52 5.62 -4.57
N PHE A 366 -15.07 6.30 -3.56
CA PHE A 366 -15.29 5.80 -2.20
C PHE A 366 -16.78 5.48 -1.94
N PRO A 367 -17.34 4.40 -2.50
CA PRO A 367 -18.70 4.00 -2.18
C PRO A 367 -18.76 3.36 -0.78
N MET A 368 -19.79 3.72 -0.04
CA MET A 368 -20.16 3.13 1.24
C MET A 368 -21.66 2.82 1.22
N GLU A 369 -22.05 1.76 1.91
CA GLU A 369 -23.45 1.46 2.18
C GLU A 369 -23.64 1.29 3.69
N THR A 370 -24.57 2.03 4.27
CA THR A 370 -24.75 2.08 5.73
C THR A 370 -26.19 2.38 6.11
N GLU A 371 -26.54 2.19 7.38
CA GLU A 371 -27.89 2.39 7.90
C GLU A 371 -28.38 3.82 7.66
N ARG A 372 -29.52 3.98 6.97
CA ARG A 372 -30.12 5.30 6.67
C ARG A 372 -30.41 6.06 7.96
N SER A 373 -30.77 5.36 9.04
CA SER A 373 -31.05 5.94 10.36
C SER A 373 -29.85 6.62 11.04
N ARG A 374 -28.62 6.44 10.52
CA ARG A 374 -27.39 7.06 11.02
C ARG A 374 -27.29 8.56 10.75
N TYR A 375 -28.07 9.08 9.81
CA TYR A 375 -28.04 10.49 9.37
C TYR A 375 -29.42 11.14 9.43
N THR A 376 -29.49 12.39 9.87
CA THR A 376 -30.66 13.25 9.63
C THR A 376 -30.76 13.61 8.14
N GLU A 377 -31.92 14.08 7.66
CA GLU A 377 -31.99 14.60 6.27
C GLU A 377 -31.14 15.86 6.09
N GLU A 378 -30.97 16.68 7.13
CA GLU A 378 -30.05 17.83 7.14
C GLU A 378 -28.58 17.39 6.94
N GLN A 379 -28.16 16.28 7.55
CA GLN A 379 -26.83 15.71 7.32
C GLN A 379 -26.68 15.20 5.88
N LEU A 380 -27.69 14.50 5.33
CA LEU A 380 -27.64 14.05 3.95
C LEU A 380 -27.64 15.20 2.95
N GLU A 381 -28.41 16.27 3.20
CA GLU A 381 -28.38 17.47 2.36
C GLU A 381 -27.00 18.12 2.40
N LYS A 382 -26.38 18.23 3.58
CA LYS A 382 -24.98 18.68 3.69
C LYS A 382 -24.01 17.79 2.91
N PHE A 383 -24.24 16.49 2.80
CA PHE A 383 -23.39 15.62 1.98
C PHE A 383 -23.59 15.95 0.49
N ARG A 384 -24.82 16.24 0.04
CA ARG A 384 -25.10 16.73 -1.32
C ARG A 384 -24.45 18.09 -1.58
N GLU A 385 -24.46 19.01 -0.61
CA GLU A 385 -23.75 20.30 -0.67
C GLU A 385 -22.22 20.12 -0.78
N MET A 386 -21.66 19.07 -0.17
CA MET A 386 -20.25 18.66 -0.34
C MET A 386 -19.99 17.94 -1.68
N GLY A 387 -21.02 17.80 -2.53
CA GLY A 387 -20.98 17.16 -3.84
C GLY A 387 -20.97 15.63 -3.80
N PHE A 388 -21.35 15.01 -2.68
CA PHE A 388 -21.40 13.55 -2.56
C PHE A 388 -22.67 13.02 -3.23
N ASN A 389 -22.56 11.87 -3.91
CA ASN A 389 -23.70 11.14 -4.42
C ASN A 389 -24.38 10.40 -3.27
N ILE A 390 -25.69 10.61 -3.11
CA ILE A 390 -26.50 10.05 -2.02
C ILE A 390 -27.69 9.30 -2.63
N ASP A 391 -27.54 7.99 -2.75
CA ASP A 391 -28.45 7.12 -3.49
C ASP A 391 -29.18 6.15 -2.54
N PRO A 392 -30.42 5.72 -2.88
CA PRO A 392 -31.08 4.65 -2.17
C PRO A 392 -30.29 3.33 -2.32
N SER A 393 -30.20 2.56 -1.24
CA SER A 393 -29.77 1.16 -1.32
C SER A 393 -30.92 0.27 -1.82
N ASP A 394 -30.57 -0.93 -2.26
CA ASP A 394 -31.52 -2.02 -2.54
C ASP A 394 -32.25 -2.47 -1.26
N ASP A 395 -31.63 -2.25 -0.09
CA ASP A 395 -32.26 -2.34 1.22
C ASP A 395 -32.77 -0.94 1.65
N PRO A 396 -34.09 -0.72 1.80
CA PRO A 396 -34.63 0.59 2.17
C PRO A 396 -34.26 1.04 3.60
N ALA A 397 -33.70 0.15 4.43
CA ALA A 397 -33.10 0.54 5.72
C ALA A 397 -31.75 1.26 5.55
N LYS A 398 -31.16 1.25 4.35
CA LYS A 398 -29.80 1.73 4.07
C LYS A 398 -29.75 2.85 3.04
N VAL A 399 -28.60 3.51 3.01
CA VAL A 399 -28.25 4.57 2.06
C VAL A 399 -26.87 4.28 1.48
N LYS A 400 -26.72 4.49 0.17
CA LYS A 400 -25.45 4.48 -0.54
C LYS A 400 -24.90 5.91 -0.54
N ILE A 401 -23.64 6.07 -0.17
CA ILE A 401 -22.95 7.37 -0.18
C ILE A 401 -21.64 7.18 -0.92
N GLN A 402 -21.36 8.04 -1.90
CA GLN A 402 -20.13 7.98 -2.69
C GLN A 402 -19.54 9.38 -2.90
N PHE A 403 -18.22 9.46 -2.81
CA PHE A 403 -17.42 10.64 -3.12
C PHE A 403 -16.12 10.22 -3.81
N THR A 404 -15.41 11.15 -4.45
CA THR A 404 -14.18 10.85 -5.22
C THR A 404 -12.90 11.23 -4.48
N LEU A 405 -11.74 10.83 -5.02
CA LEU A 405 -10.43 11.15 -4.45
C LEU A 405 -10.16 12.64 -4.49
N ALA A 406 -10.58 13.33 -5.55
CA ALA A 406 -10.53 14.79 -5.65
C ALA A 406 -11.29 15.48 -4.50
N GLN A 407 -12.46 14.98 -4.10
CA GLN A 407 -13.23 15.50 -2.95
C GLN A 407 -12.61 15.12 -1.60
N SER A 408 -11.93 13.98 -1.55
CA SER A 408 -11.27 13.45 -0.35
C SER A 408 -9.94 14.12 0.01
N ARG A 409 -9.32 14.75 -0.99
CA ARG A 409 -7.94 15.28 -0.95
C ARG A 409 -7.87 16.55 -0.13
N ASP A 410 -6.89 16.62 0.77
CA ASP A 410 -6.69 17.75 1.67
C ASP A 410 -7.96 18.11 2.50
N ASN A 411 -8.87 17.13 2.73
CA ASN A 411 -10.17 17.34 3.36
C ASN A 411 -10.40 16.40 4.56
N PRO A 412 -9.78 16.68 5.74
CA PRO A 412 -9.90 15.83 6.91
C PRO A 412 -11.30 15.89 7.58
N MET A 413 -12.17 16.83 7.18
CA MET A 413 -13.49 17.03 7.79
C MET A 413 -14.51 15.97 7.39
N ILE A 414 -14.21 15.12 6.40
CA ILE A 414 -15.09 14.03 5.97
C ILE A 414 -15.27 12.99 7.09
N ILE A 415 -14.20 12.54 7.74
CA ILE A 415 -14.29 11.48 8.77
C ILE A 415 -15.12 11.87 10.01
N PRO A 416 -15.03 13.09 10.58
CA PRO A 416 -15.95 13.55 11.62
C PRO A 416 -17.42 13.63 11.22
N VAL A 417 -17.70 13.80 9.92
CA VAL A 417 -19.05 14.06 9.39
C VAL A 417 -19.73 12.76 8.92
N ILE A 418 -19.01 11.91 8.19
CA ILE A 418 -19.48 10.61 7.68
C ILE A 418 -19.23 9.47 8.66
N GLY A 419 -18.40 9.70 9.69
CA GLY A 419 -18.06 8.74 10.72
C GLY A 419 -17.05 7.67 10.25
N LEU A 420 -16.13 7.31 11.15
CA LEU A 420 -15.02 6.42 10.84
C LEU A 420 -15.46 5.01 10.38
N GLY A 421 -16.47 4.42 11.02
CA GLY A 421 -16.93 3.06 10.73
C GLY A 421 -17.34 2.81 9.28
N PRO A 422 -18.39 3.47 8.76
CA PRO A 422 -18.85 3.27 7.39
C PRO A 422 -17.79 3.53 6.32
N PHE A 423 -16.91 4.51 6.52
CA PHE A 423 -15.80 4.76 5.59
C PHE A 423 -14.79 3.60 5.58
N LEU A 424 -14.34 3.13 6.75
CA LEU A 424 -13.43 1.98 6.86
C LEU A 424 -14.07 0.66 6.38
N GLN A 425 -15.39 0.53 6.48
CA GLN A 425 -16.16 -0.56 5.89
C GLN A 425 -16.22 -0.43 4.35
N GLY A 426 -16.42 0.79 3.84
CA GLY A 426 -16.46 1.12 2.41
C GLY A 426 -15.17 0.79 1.67
N LEU A 427 -14.01 1.02 2.29
CA LEU A 427 -12.70 0.60 1.74
C LEU A 427 -12.62 -0.90 1.42
N GLY A 428 -13.38 -1.75 2.12
CA GLY A 428 -13.46 -3.20 1.88
C GLY A 428 -14.59 -3.63 0.93
N SER A 429 -15.40 -2.69 0.43
CA SER A 429 -16.63 -2.97 -0.33
C SER A 429 -16.38 -3.21 -1.82
N LYS A 430 -15.42 -2.48 -2.42
CA LYS A 430 -15.03 -2.59 -3.83
C LYS A 430 -13.59 -3.00 -3.99
N ALA A 431 -13.27 -3.55 -5.16
CA ALA A 431 -11.90 -3.69 -5.59
C ALA A 431 -11.22 -2.33 -5.79
N GLN A 432 -9.91 -2.32 -5.65
CA GLN A 432 -9.01 -1.26 -6.10
C GLN A 432 -8.61 -1.49 -7.58
N TYR A 433 -7.86 -0.57 -8.16
CA TYR A 433 -7.34 -0.72 -9.52
C TYR A 433 -6.12 -1.62 -9.61
N HIS A 434 -5.78 -2.00 -10.84
CA HIS A 434 -4.68 -2.89 -11.15
C HIS A 434 -3.32 -2.17 -11.08
N ASN A 435 -2.28 -2.84 -10.59
CA ASN A 435 -0.93 -2.27 -10.55
C ASN A 435 -0.22 -2.39 -11.91
N GLU A 436 -0.52 -1.48 -12.83
CA GLU A 436 -0.09 -1.57 -14.24
C GLU A 436 0.34 -0.20 -14.79
N GLU A 437 0.37 -0.04 -16.12
CA GLU A 437 0.74 1.23 -16.74
C GLU A 437 -0.27 2.36 -16.51
N GLN A 438 -1.55 2.08 -16.26
CA GLN A 438 -2.58 3.11 -16.16
C GLN A 438 -2.56 3.85 -14.82
N ILE A 439 -2.77 5.16 -14.86
CA ILE A 439 -2.96 5.99 -13.66
C ILE A 439 -4.20 6.83 -13.89
N GLU A 440 -5.17 6.73 -12.98
CA GLU A 440 -6.47 7.39 -13.11
C GLU A 440 -6.35 8.89 -13.33
N ARG A 441 -7.25 9.45 -14.14
CA ARG A 441 -7.37 10.87 -14.44
C ARG A 441 -7.31 11.80 -13.21
N GLU A 442 -7.97 11.44 -12.10
CA GLU A 442 -7.92 12.22 -10.83
C GLU A 442 -6.52 12.29 -10.19
N LEU A 443 -5.58 11.45 -10.63
CA LEU A 443 -4.18 11.46 -10.22
C LEU A 443 -3.23 12.03 -11.28
N ARG A 444 -3.58 12.00 -12.57
CA ARG A 444 -2.70 12.46 -13.65
C ARG A 444 -3.07 13.79 -14.32
N ASP A 445 -4.31 14.27 -14.23
CA ASP A 445 -4.79 15.36 -15.11
C ASP A 445 -5.65 16.44 -14.41
N VAL A 446 -5.34 16.72 -13.15
CA VAL A 446 -6.08 17.69 -12.32
C VAL A 446 -5.42 19.06 -12.37
N LEU A 447 -6.17 20.13 -12.67
CA LEU A 447 -5.68 21.51 -12.55
C LEU A 447 -5.39 21.83 -11.07
N CYS A 448 -4.18 22.30 -10.73
CA CYS A 448 -3.91 22.65 -9.34
C CYS A 448 -4.58 23.97 -8.92
N SER A 449 -5.15 23.97 -7.73
CA SER A 449 -5.86 25.09 -7.10
C SER A 449 -4.90 26.25 -6.74
N ALA A 450 -4.52 27.05 -7.74
CA ALA A 450 -3.78 28.29 -7.56
C ALA A 450 -4.36 29.35 -8.52
N PRO A 451 -5.35 30.16 -8.09
CA PRO A 451 -6.13 31.01 -8.99
C PRO A 451 -5.32 32.07 -9.76
N ASP A 452 -4.17 32.52 -9.22
CA ASP A 452 -3.41 33.66 -9.74
C ASP A 452 -1.94 33.34 -10.10
N ALA A 453 -1.56 32.06 -10.21
CA ALA A 453 -0.16 31.67 -10.44
C ALA A 453 0.11 31.24 -11.88
N GLU A 454 0.55 32.17 -12.74
CA GLU A 454 1.10 31.87 -14.06
C GLU A 454 2.53 31.30 -13.98
N PRO A 455 2.92 30.31 -14.83
CA PRO A 455 2.05 29.55 -15.73
C PRO A 455 1.09 28.64 -14.96
N ARG A 456 -0.10 28.41 -15.54
CA ARG A 456 -1.07 27.43 -15.03
C ARG A 456 -0.41 26.07 -14.78
N CYS A 457 -0.98 25.28 -13.86
CA CYS A 457 -0.37 24.01 -13.50
C CYS A 457 -1.34 22.82 -13.50
N VAL A 458 -0.77 21.67 -13.84
CA VAL A 458 -1.40 20.36 -13.80
C VAL A 458 -0.72 19.53 -12.70
N PHE A 459 -1.50 18.81 -11.92
CA PHE A 459 -1.02 17.76 -11.03
C PHE A 459 -1.04 16.43 -11.82
N ASP A 460 0.16 15.87 -12.04
CA ASP A 460 0.34 14.58 -12.72
C ASP A 460 1.25 13.67 -11.90
N LEU A 461 0.66 12.78 -11.09
CA LEU A 461 1.42 11.92 -10.17
C LEU A 461 2.36 10.95 -10.91
N GLY A 462 1.95 10.42 -12.06
CA GLY A 462 2.80 9.55 -12.87
C GLY A 462 4.02 10.27 -13.42
N ALA A 463 3.83 11.51 -13.92
CA ALA A 463 4.94 12.35 -14.35
C ALA A 463 5.85 12.76 -13.18
N LEU A 464 5.27 13.06 -12.01
CA LEU A 464 6.01 13.39 -10.79
C LEU A 464 6.87 12.20 -10.29
N ASP A 465 6.38 10.96 -10.36
CA ASP A 465 7.15 9.76 -10.00
C ASP A 465 8.31 9.49 -10.97
N LEU A 466 8.07 9.65 -12.28
CA LEU A 466 9.12 9.57 -13.30
C LEU A 466 10.25 10.57 -13.04
N GLU A 467 9.92 11.85 -12.83
CA GLU A 467 10.92 12.87 -12.53
C GLU A 467 11.55 12.69 -11.15
N ARG A 468 10.82 12.18 -10.15
CA ARG A 468 11.41 11.86 -8.84
C ARG A 468 12.47 10.77 -8.96
N GLY A 469 12.24 9.78 -9.83
CA GLY A 469 13.24 8.77 -10.18
C GLY A 469 14.51 9.39 -10.78
N ARG A 470 14.36 10.36 -11.70
CA ARG A 470 15.49 11.08 -12.31
C ARG A 470 16.22 11.98 -11.29
N ASP A 471 15.48 12.70 -10.45
CA ASP A 471 15.99 13.56 -9.37
C ASP A 471 16.78 12.79 -8.31
N HIS A 472 16.34 11.60 -7.93
CA HIS A 472 17.04 10.73 -6.97
C HIS A 472 18.20 9.93 -7.60
N GLY A 473 18.44 10.11 -8.90
CA GLY A 473 19.52 9.43 -9.63
C GLY A 473 19.30 7.93 -9.72
N MET A 474 18.07 7.50 -10.03
CA MET A 474 17.74 6.07 -10.14
C MET A 474 18.46 5.41 -11.32
N PRO A 475 18.97 4.17 -11.15
CA PRO A 475 19.45 3.35 -12.27
C PRO A 475 18.41 3.25 -13.40
N SER A 476 18.86 2.99 -14.63
CA SER A 476 17.91 2.55 -15.67
C SER A 476 17.31 1.19 -15.32
N TYR A 477 16.16 0.86 -15.89
CA TYR A 477 15.42 -0.38 -15.62
C TYR A 477 16.31 -1.64 -15.64
N ASN A 478 17.12 -1.83 -16.68
CA ASN A 478 18.03 -2.99 -16.78
C ASN A 478 19.17 -2.98 -15.75
N ALA A 479 19.60 -1.81 -15.27
CA ALA A 479 20.56 -1.70 -14.18
C ALA A 479 19.91 -1.99 -12.81
N MET A 480 18.67 -1.52 -12.61
CA MET A 480 17.85 -1.83 -11.43
C MET A 480 17.62 -3.34 -11.31
N ARG A 481 17.21 -4.01 -12.40
CA ARG A 481 17.05 -5.47 -12.44
C ARG A 481 18.31 -6.21 -12.00
N ARG A 482 19.48 -5.83 -12.53
CA ARG A 482 20.78 -6.41 -12.10
C ARG A 482 21.06 -6.17 -10.61
N ALA A 483 20.75 -5.00 -10.06
CA ALA A 483 20.93 -4.67 -8.65
C ALA A 483 20.02 -5.50 -7.70
N TYR A 484 18.89 -6.00 -8.20
CA TYR A 484 18.01 -6.95 -7.51
C TYR A 484 18.22 -8.43 -7.94
N GLY A 485 19.30 -8.73 -8.68
CA GLY A 485 19.68 -10.10 -9.04
C GLY A 485 18.88 -10.71 -10.21
N LEU A 486 18.14 -9.90 -10.96
CA LEU A 486 17.32 -10.31 -12.10
C LEU A 486 18.08 -10.13 -13.43
N PRO A 487 17.84 -11.00 -14.43
CA PRO A 487 18.44 -10.84 -15.76
C PRO A 487 17.90 -9.57 -16.45
N PRO A 488 18.71 -8.83 -17.21
CA PRO A 488 18.24 -7.72 -18.02
C PRO A 488 17.34 -8.21 -19.17
N LYS A 489 16.37 -7.40 -19.55
CA LYS A 489 15.51 -7.62 -20.73
C LYS A 489 16.18 -7.02 -21.97
N ARG A 490 15.98 -7.62 -23.14
CA ARG A 490 16.62 -7.22 -24.41
C ARG A 490 15.68 -6.52 -25.38
N ALA A 491 14.37 -6.68 -25.22
CA ALA A 491 13.33 -6.04 -26.02
C ALA A 491 12.13 -5.64 -25.13
N PHE A 492 11.35 -4.66 -25.56
CA PHE A 492 10.17 -4.20 -24.81
C PHE A 492 9.10 -5.29 -24.68
N THR A 493 8.98 -6.19 -25.67
CA THR A 493 8.11 -7.39 -25.59
C THR A 493 8.51 -8.37 -24.49
N GLU A 494 9.79 -8.42 -24.08
CA GLU A 494 10.21 -9.22 -22.92
C GLU A 494 9.83 -8.58 -21.57
N ILE A 495 9.47 -7.29 -21.57
CA ILE A 495 8.98 -6.53 -20.42
C ILE A 495 7.45 -6.69 -20.33
N THR A 496 6.73 -6.27 -21.38
CA THR A 496 5.25 -6.24 -21.41
C THR A 496 4.60 -7.60 -21.66
N GLY A 497 5.36 -8.57 -22.18
CA GLY A 497 4.84 -9.89 -22.57
C GLY A 497 3.95 -9.88 -23.82
N GLU A 498 3.90 -8.77 -24.55
CA GLU A 498 3.18 -8.63 -25.83
C GLU A 498 3.96 -9.27 -26.99
N THR A 499 3.28 -9.56 -28.10
CA THR A 499 3.85 -10.27 -29.25
C THR A 499 4.66 -9.39 -30.19
N THR A 500 4.53 -8.06 -30.13
CA THR A 500 5.22 -7.11 -31.04
C THR A 500 5.52 -5.77 -30.36
N ALA A 501 6.63 -5.15 -30.76
CA ALA A 501 7.00 -3.77 -30.43
C ALA A 501 6.95 -2.84 -31.67
N GLU A 502 6.27 -3.27 -32.74
CA GLU A 502 5.97 -2.44 -33.90
C GLU A 502 4.50 -2.00 -33.87
N PHE A 503 4.21 -0.81 -34.38
CA PHE A 503 2.83 -0.35 -34.60
C PHE A 503 2.13 -1.23 -35.66
N PRO A 504 0.82 -1.47 -35.53
CA PRO A 504 0.06 -2.20 -36.54
C PRO A 504 -0.10 -1.37 -37.81
N ALA A 505 -0.26 -2.03 -38.95
CA ALA A 505 -0.76 -1.40 -40.17
C ALA A 505 -2.27 -1.19 -40.05
N ASP A 506 -2.68 -0.14 -39.36
CA ASP A 506 -4.07 0.26 -39.13
C ASP A 506 -4.34 1.58 -39.89
N PRO A 507 -5.36 1.66 -40.78
CA PRO A 507 -5.65 2.86 -41.57
C PRO A 507 -6.16 4.05 -40.73
N LEU A 508 -6.46 3.85 -39.44
CA LEU A 508 -6.77 4.93 -38.51
C LEU A 508 -5.52 5.62 -37.96
N LEU A 509 -4.35 4.96 -37.99
CA LEU A 509 -3.10 5.53 -37.51
C LEU A 509 -2.40 6.36 -38.59
N THR A 510 -1.92 7.54 -38.19
CA THR A 510 -1.05 8.42 -39.00
C THR A 510 0.31 7.75 -39.23
N ALA A 511 0.47 7.17 -40.41
CA ALA A 511 1.68 6.43 -40.80
C ALA A 511 2.96 7.27 -40.68
N GLY A 512 3.91 6.81 -39.86
CA GLY A 512 5.16 7.49 -39.54
C GLY A 512 5.09 8.43 -38.33
N ASP A 513 3.92 8.67 -37.74
CA ASP A 513 3.72 9.47 -36.52
C ASP A 513 2.77 8.77 -35.52
N GLU A 514 2.71 7.43 -35.55
CA GLU A 514 1.71 6.62 -34.84
C GLU A 514 1.76 6.76 -33.30
N ILE A 515 2.82 7.34 -32.75
CA ILE A 515 2.98 7.61 -31.31
C ILE A 515 2.31 8.93 -30.86
N ASN A 516 1.96 9.79 -31.80
CA ASN A 516 1.30 11.08 -31.55
C ASN A 516 -0.16 11.08 -32.02
N ASP A 517 -0.59 9.99 -32.66
CA ASP A 517 -1.97 9.82 -33.10
C ASP A 517 -2.90 9.54 -31.90
N PRO A 518 -4.02 10.26 -31.72
CA PRO A 518 -5.00 9.98 -30.68
C PRO A 518 -5.52 8.53 -30.67
N ASP A 519 -5.76 7.95 -31.85
CA ASP A 519 -6.31 6.60 -31.98
C ASP A 519 -5.32 5.52 -31.47
N ALA A 520 -4.03 5.87 -31.31
CA ALA A 520 -3.00 4.93 -30.87
C ALA A 520 -3.23 4.39 -29.45
N ILE A 521 -3.90 5.15 -28.59
CA ILE A 521 -4.20 4.77 -27.21
C ILE A 521 -5.61 4.18 -27.03
N ASP A 522 -6.40 4.06 -28.09
CA ASP A 522 -7.77 3.52 -28.08
C ASP A 522 -7.90 2.17 -27.39
N PHE A 523 -8.94 2.03 -26.57
CA PHE A 523 -9.36 0.75 -26.00
C PHE A 523 -10.16 -0.09 -27.00
N VAL A 524 -9.51 -1.03 -27.70
CA VAL A 524 -10.17 -1.90 -28.69
C VAL A 524 -10.84 -3.14 -28.09
N ARG A 525 -10.54 -3.45 -26.82
CA ARG A 525 -11.17 -4.52 -26.04
C ARG A 525 -10.99 -4.26 -24.54
N ILE A 526 -12.07 -4.36 -23.77
CA ILE A 526 -12.04 -4.42 -22.30
C ILE A 526 -12.74 -5.72 -21.89
N THR A 527 -12.20 -6.44 -20.91
CA THR A 527 -12.73 -7.72 -20.43
C THR A 527 -12.72 -7.83 -18.90
N ASN A 528 -13.81 -8.38 -18.34
CA ASN A 528 -13.95 -8.58 -16.90
C ASN A 528 -13.22 -9.84 -16.39
N LEU A 529 -13.28 -10.10 -15.07
CA LEU A 529 -12.70 -11.32 -14.46
C LEU A 529 -13.12 -12.61 -15.15
N PHE A 530 -14.27 -12.62 -15.82
CA PHE A 530 -14.83 -13.79 -16.50
C PHE A 530 -14.38 -13.90 -17.95
N GLY A 531 -13.61 -12.94 -18.49
CA GLY A 531 -13.18 -12.90 -19.89
C GLY A 531 -14.24 -12.36 -20.86
N SER A 532 -15.45 -12.04 -20.36
CA SER A 532 -16.51 -11.43 -21.15
C SER A 532 -16.15 -9.99 -21.50
N ARG A 533 -16.47 -9.56 -22.74
CA ARG A 533 -16.32 -8.14 -23.12
C ARG A 533 -17.24 -7.28 -22.25
N VAL A 534 -16.69 -6.16 -21.80
CA VAL A 534 -17.43 -5.07 -21.16
C VAL A 534 -17.42 -3.91 -22.16
N GLY A 535 -18.56 -3.27 -22.38
CA GLY A 535 -18.60 -2.04 -23.18
C GLY A 535 -17.99 -0.88 -22.37
N PRO A 536 -17.23 0.03 -23.01
CA PRO A 536 -16.58 1.13 -22.31
C PRO A 536 -17.57 1.92 -21.45
N GLU A 537 -18.79 2.14 -21.93
CA GLU A 537 -19.85 2.98 -21.36
C GLU A 537 -20.28 2.65 -19.91
N ASN A 538 -19.89 1.50 -19.38
CA ASN A 538 -20.31 1.02 -18.06
C ASN A 538 -19.42 1.55 -16.92
N HIS A 539 -19.12 2.86 -16.94
CA HIS A 539 -18.07 3.52 -16.15
C HIS A 539 -18.29 3.51 -14.62
N PHE A 540 -19.53 3.32 -14.14
CA PHE A 540 -19.90 3.48 -12.73
C PHE A 540 -20.45 2.23 -12.05
N GLU A 541 -20.74 1.15 -12.79
CA GLU A 541 -21.29 -0.09 -12.24
C GLU A 541 -20.24 -1.20 -12.09
N ASP A 542 -20.58 -2.24 -11.32
CA ASP A 542 -19.73 -3.38 -10.90
C ASP A 542 -19.33 -4.34 -12.04
N THR A 543 -18.93 -3.81 -13.19
CA THR A 543 -18.56 -4.59 -14.38
C THR A 543 -17.41 -5.56 -14.15
N GLY A 544 -16.56 -5.27 -13.16
CA GLY A 544 -15.38 -6.06 -12.83
C GLY A 544 -14.40 -6.15 -14.00
N ALA A 545 -14.28 -5.10 -14.82
CA ALA A 545 -13.22 -4.98 -15.82
C ALA A 545 -11.85 -5.12 -15.14
N VAL A 546 -11.01 -6.04 -15.62
CA VAL A 546 -9.66 -6.29 -15.03
C VAL A 546 -8.56 -6.43 -16.08
N SER A 547 -8.92 -6.29 -17.35
CA SER A 547 -7.98 -6.48 -18.46
C SER A 547 -8.49 -5.74 -19.69
N PHE A 548 -7.57 -5.29 -20.53
CA PHE A 548 -7.88 -4.57 -21.76
C PHE A 548 -6.87 -4.93 -22.86
N ALA A 549 -7.08 -4.37 -24.04
CA ALA A 549 -6.09 -4.24 -25.09
C ALA A 549 -6.30 -2.91 -25.80
N ARG A 550 -5.20 -2.22 -26.13
CA ARG A 550 -5.23 -0.99 -26.92
C ARG A 550 -4.96 -1.26 -28.40
N ARG A 551 -5.28 -0.29 -29.26
CA ARG A 551 -4.97 -0.34 -30.71
C ARG A 551 -3.48 -0.57 -30.96
N THR A 552 -2.62 0.07 -30.18
CA THR A 552 -1.16 -0.12 -30.24
C THR A 552 -0.63 -0.81 -28.97
N THR A 553 0.42 -1.61 -29.12
CA THR A 553 1.05 -2.30 -27.99
C THR A 553 1.78 -1.33 -27.06
N LEU A 554 1.81 -1.62 -25.76
CA LEU A 554 2.64 -0.89 -24.81
C LEU A 554 4.12 -0.95 -25.23
N ALA A 555 4.58 -2.10 -25.73
CA ALA A 555 5.92 -2.28 -26.25
C ALA A 555 6.25 -1.38 -27.46
N ALA A 556 5.30 -1.13 -28.37
CA ALA A 556 5.49 -0.20 -29.49
C ALA A 556 5.58 1.25 -28.99
N ARG A 557 4.67 1.67 -28.10
CA ARG A 557 4.68 3.01 -27.50
C ARG A 557 5.98 3.28 -26.73
N LEU A 558 6.42 2.32 -25.91
CA LEU A 558 7.70 2.38 -25.20
C LEU A 558 8.90 2.41 -26.16
N LYS A 559 8.88 1.63 -27.25
CA LYS A 559 9.94 1.66 -28.27
C LYS A 559 10.02 3.01 -28.97
N ALA A 560 8.88 3.65 -29.28
CA ALA A 560 8.84 4.97 -29.88
C ALA A 560 9.42 6.06 -28.93
N LEU A 561 9.01 6.05 -27.66
CA LEU A 561 9.48 7.02 -26.64
C LEU A 561 10.94 6.79 -26.24
N TYR A 562 11.30 5.56 -25.85
CA TYR A 562 12.60 5.25 -25.24
C TYR A 562 13.65 4.72 -26.22
N ARG A 563 13.28 4.27 -27.44
CA ARG A 563 14.15 3.71 -28.50
C ARG A 563 14.91 2.41 -28.14
N SER A 564 15.38 2.26 -26.91
CA SER A 564 16.03 1.06 -26.37
C SER A 564 15.67 0.85 -24.90
N VAL A 565 15.53 -0.41 -24.50
CA VAL A 565 15.27 -0.84 -23.11
C VAL A 565 16.34 -0.38 -22.12
N ASP A 566 17.57 -0.13 -22.56
CA ASP A 566 18.65 0.34 -21.69
C ASP A 566 18.52 1.82 -21.30
N ARG A 567 17.70 2.60 -22.03
CA ARG A 567 17.35 3.99 -21.68
C ARG A 567 16.09 4.10 -20.81
N LEU A 568 15.37 3.00 -20.59
CA LEU A 568 14.08 2.99 -19.89
C LEU A 568 14.27 3.38 -18.41
N ASP A 569 13.46 4.32 -17.93
CA ASP A 569 13.43 4.71 -16.52
C ASP A 569 12.91 3.54 -15.66
N ALA A 570 13.50 3.33 -14.48
CA ALA A 570 13.19 2.15 -13.66
C ALA A 570 11.72 2.09 -13.22
N TYR A 571 11.09 3.22 -12.91
CA TYR A 571 9.66 3.28 -12.56
C TYR A 571 8.78 2.83 -13.72
N MET A 572 9.01 3.39 -14.90
CA MET A 572 8.25 3.04 -16.10
C MET A 572 8.45 1.58 -16.52
N GLY A 573 9.69 1.09 -16.49
CA GLY A 573 9.98 -0.32 -16.77
C GLY A 573 9.42 -1.28 -15.71
N MET A 574 9.22 -0.82 -14.47
CA MET A 574 8.58 -1.60 -13.42
C MET A 574 7.07 -1.73 -13.64
N LEU A 575 6.35 -0.63 -13.94
CA LEU A 575 4.92 -0.65 -14.23
C LEU A 575 4.59 -1.42 -15.53
N ALA A 576 5.47 -1.34 -16.52
CA ALA A 576 5.32 -2.04 -17.79
C ALA A 576 5.61 -3.55 -17.72
N GLU A 577 6.10 -4.08 -16.59
CA GLU A 577 6.33 -5.52 -16.46
C GLU A 577 5.03 -6.30 -16.38
N LYS A 578 4.87 -7.28 -17.27
CA LYS A 578 3.84 -8.31 -17.11
C LYS A 578 3.95 -8.95 -15.73
N HIS A 579 2.82 -9.05 -15.02
CA HIS A 579 2.76 -9.57 -13.67
C HIS A 579 3.36 -10.99 -13.56
N ALA A 580 4.16 -11.18 -12.51
CA ALA A 580 4.85 -12.41 -12.15
C ALA A 580 4.36 -12.92 -10.78
N GLY A 581 3.05 -12.84 -10.58
CA GLY A 581 2.37 -13.03 -9.31
C GLY A 581 0.97 -12.40 -9.37
N PRO A 582 0.40 -12.02 -8.21
CA PRO A 582 -0.96 -11.51 -8.15
C PRO A 582 -1.13 -10.05 -8.60
N GLU A 583 -0.16 -9.17 -8.31
CA GLU A 583 -0.22 -7.72 -8.61
C GLU A 583 1.10 -7.14 -9.15
N PHE A 584 2.21 -7.89 -9.10
CA PHE A 584 3.55 -7.32 -9.31
C PHE A 584 4.32 -8.03 -10.41
N GLY A 585 5.04 -7.24 -11.22
CA GLY A 585 6.14 -7.72 -12.06
C GLY A 585 7.30 -8.33 -11.26
N GLU A 586 8.22 -9.00 -11.96
CA GLU A 586 9.41 -9.63 -11.38
C GLU A 586 10.25 -8.66 -10.54
N LEU A 587 10.48 -7.45 -11.06
CA LEU A 587 11.29 -6.42 -10.43
C LEU A 587 10.64 -5.91 -9.14
N GLN A 588 9.40 -5.44 -9.22
CA GLN A 588 8.69 -4.88 -8.05
C GLN A 588 8.55 -5.94 -6.95
N ARG A 589 8.22 -7.17 -7.31
CA ARG A 589 8.17 -8.31 -6.37
C ARG A 589 9.52 -8.58 -5.72
N ALA A 590 10.63 -8.51 -6.45
CA ALA A 590 11.98 -8.66 -5.88
C ALA A 590 12.35 -7.49 -4.96
N MET A 591 11.93 -6.26 -5.30
CA MET A 591 12.14 -5.06 -4.48
C MET A 591 11.41 -5.17 -3.13
N TRP A 592 10.12 -5.48 -3.14
CA TRP A 592 9.30 -5.71 -1.93
C TRP A 592 9.81 -6.87 -1.10
N SER A 593 10.12 -8.01 -1.74
CA SER A 593 10.60 -9.20 -1.03
C SER A 593 11.95 -8.98 -0.36
N ARG A 594 12.84 -8.17 -0.95
CA ARG A 594 14.14 -7.81 -0.36
C ARG A 594 13.96 -6.81 0.76
N GLU A 595 13.19 -5.75 0.55
CA GLU A 595 13.13 -4.65 1.52
C GLU A 595 12.36 -5.01 2.77
N PHE A 596 11.12 -5.52 2.67
CA PHE A 596 10.39 -5.97 3.85
C PHE A 596 11.12 -7.10 4.59
N ARG A 597 11.91 -7.93 3.90
CA ARG A 597 12.77 -8.87 4.60
C ARG A 597 13.87 -8.18 5.40
N ARG A 598 14.53 -7.14 4.88
CA ARG A 598 15.53 -6.35 5.62
C ARG A 598 14.91 -5.64 6.82
N LEU A 599 13.78 -4.96 6.61
CA LEU A 599 13.05 -4.26 7.67
C LEU A 599 12.61 -5.22 8.79
N ARG A 600 12.24 -6.45 8.46
CA ARG A 600 11.88 -7.50 9.44
C ARG A 600 13.07 -8.12 10.16
N ASP A 601 14.06 -8.55 9.39
CA ASP A 601 15.18 -9.35 9.89
C ASP A 601 16.19 -8.46 10.66
N GLY A 602 16.32 -7.17 10.27
CA GLY A 602 17.21 -6.17 10.89
C GLY A 602 16.57 -5.25 11.95
N ASP A 603 15.29 -5.44 12.32
CA ASP A 603 14.62 -4.71 13.39
C ASP A 603 14.65 -5.48 14.72
N ARG A 604 15.30 -4.91 15.74
CA ARG A 604 15.34 -5.46 17.11
C ARG A 604 13.99 -5.38 17.82
N PHE A 605 13.11 -4.48 17.39
CA PHE A 605 11.79 -4.26 17.95
C PHE A 605 10.65 -4.96 17.18
N PHE A 606 10.98 -5.74 16.14
CA PHE A 606 10.00 -6.52 15.40
C PHE A 606 9.20 -7.44 16.34
N TYR A 607 7.88 -7.55 16.14
CA TYR A 607 6.98 -8.29 17.04
C TYR A 607 7.42 -9.75 17.25
N GLY A 608 8.05 -10.37 16.25
CA GLY A 608 8.61 -11.72 16.33
C GLY A 608 9.76 -11.83 17.33
N ASN A 609 10.58 -10.78 17.47
CA ASN A 609 11.66 -10.67 18.47
C ASN A 609 11.11 -10.25 19.84
N GLN A 610 10.12 -9.34 19.86
CA GLN A 610 9.45 -8.84 21.07
C GLN A 610 8.44 -9.84 21.67
N ALA A 611 8.22 -11.00 21.03
CA ALA A 611 7.21 -11.98 21.42
C ALA A 611 7.23 -12.38 22.92
N PRO A 612 8.38 -12.54 23.61
CA PRO A 612 8.38 -12.82 25.06
C PRO A 612 7.78 -11.69 25.91
N VAL A 613 8.01 -10.44 25.54
CA VAL A 613 7.50 -9.24 26.24
C VAL A 613 6.01 -9.04 25.93
N LEU A 614 5.63 -9.17 24.66
CA LEU A 614 4.23 -9.11 24.22
C LEU A 614 3.38 -10.20 24.89
N GLU A 615 3.93 -11.41 25.07
CA GLU A 615 3.26 -12.49 25.79
C GLU A 615 3.11 -12.23 27.30
N GLN A 616 4.03 -11.49 27.92
CA GLN A 616 3.89 -11.03 29.31
C GLN A 616 2.81 -9.96 29.43
N ILE A 617 2.78 -8.97 28.53
CA ILE A 617 1.72 -7.94 28.44
C ILE A 617 0.35 -8.63 28.31
N ARG A 618 0.24 -9.61 27.40
CA ARG A 618 -0.99 -10.40 27.22
C ARG A 618 -1.43 -11.13 28.48
N LYS A 619 -0.52 -11.87 29.13
CA LYS A 619 -0.85 -12.64 30.34
C LYS A 619 -1.21 -11.75 31.53
N ARG A 620 -0.65 -10.55 31.63
CA ARG A 620 -0.83 -9.63 32.77
C ARG A 620 -2.01 -8.68 32.60
N TYR A 621 -2.31 -8.26 31.37
CA TYR A 621 -3.30 -7.21 31.08
C TYR A 621 -4.39 -7.62 30.08
N GLY A 622 -4.33 -8.83 29.51
CA GLY A 622 -5.33 -9.30 28.53
C GLY A 622 -5.25 -8.61 27.16
N VAL A 623 -4.18 -7.85 26.90
CA VAL A 623 -3.95 -7.12 25.65
C VAL A 623 -3.07 -7.95 24.72
N ASP A 624 -3.57 -8.32 23.54
CA ASP A 624 -2.84 -9.07 22.51
C ASP A 624 -2.67 -8.21 21.24
N PHE A 625 -1.61 -8.48 20.49
CA PHE A 625 -1.33 -7.85 19.19
C PHE A 625 -1.84 -8.68 18.00
N ARG A 626 -2.19 -9.95 18.24
CA ARG A 626 -2.60 -10.93 17.21
C ARG A 626 -4.08 -10.77 16.82
N GLU A 627 -4.40 -9.63 16.23
CA GLU A 627 -5.71 -9.29 15.66
C GLU A 627 -5.54 -9.02 14.16
N ASN A 628 -6.52 -9.38 13.33
CA ASN A 628 -6.53 -8.99 11.91
C ASN A 628 -7.06 -7.55 11.75
N LEU A 629 -6.83 -6.92 10.60
CA LEU A 629 -7.26 -5.54 10.36
C LEU A 629 -8.78 -5.35 10.46
N GLY A 630 -9.57 -6.38 10.10
CA GLY A 630 -11.03 -6.36 10.31
C GLY A 630 -11.44 -6.43 11.80
N ASP A 631 -10.67 -7.12 12.63
CA ASP A 631 -10.88 -7.11 14.09
C ASP A 631 -10.54 -5.74 14.67
N LEU A 632 -9.46 -5.11 14.18
CA LEU A 632 -9.03 -3.77 14.59
C LEU A 632 -10.09 -2.70 14.29
N VAL A 633 -10.69 -2.73 13.09
CA VAL A 633 -11.82 -1.86 12.71
C VAL A 633 -13.02 -2.10 13.64
N ALA A 634 -13.44 -3.34 13.83
CA ALA A 634 -14.59 -3.67 14.69
C ALA A 634 -14.36 -3.32 16.18
N ASN A 635 -13.12 -3.35 16.65
CA ASN A 635 -12.77 -2.98 18.03
C ASN A 635 -12.79 -1.46 18.30
N ASN A 636 -12.81 -0.61 17.26
CA ASN A 636 -12.61 0.85 17.35
C ASN A 636 -13.68 1.69 16.61
N THR A 637 -14.72 1.03 16.10
CA THR A 637 -15.83 1.64 15.35
C THR A 637 -17.18 1.02 15.74
N ASP A 638 -18.24 1.54 15.13
CA ASP A 638 -19.61 1.03 15.20
C ASP A 638 -19.89 -0.17 14.26
N VAL A 639 -18.90 -0.62 13.48
CA VAL A 639 -19.08 -1.70 12.48
C VAL A 639 -18.93 -3.08 13.12
N ALA A 640 -19.94 -3.94 12.95
CA ALA A 640 -19.87 -5.32 13.45
C ALA A 640 -18.86 -6.16 12.65
N ARG A 641 -18.12 -7.04 13.34
CA ARG A 641 -17.09 -7.89 12.71
C ARG A 641 -17.65 -8.81 11.60
N SER A 642 -18.94 -9.15 11.65
CA SER A 642 -19.68 -9.91 10.62
C SER A 642 -19.79 -9.18 9.29
N ASP A 643 -19.75 -7.86 9.30
CA ASP A 643 -20.09 -7.04 8.14
C ASP A 643 -18.84 -6.74 7.29
N LEU A 644 -17.67 -6.96 7.87
CA LEU A 644 -16.34 -6.88 7.26
C LEU A 644 -15.91 -8.23 6.70
N ALA A 645 -15.13 -8.22 5.61
CA ALA A 645 -14.55 -9.43 5.04
C ALA A 645 -13.66 -10.19 6.05
N GLY A 646 -13.47 -11.50 5.84
CA GLY A 646 -12.62 -12.32 6.70
C GLY A 646 -11.13 -11.95 6.63
N ASN A 647 -10.71 -11.34 5.53
CA ASN A 647 -9.48 -10.56 5.39
C ASN A 647 -9.92 -9.32 4.60
N VAL A 648 -9.76 -8.12 5.17
CA VAL A 648 -10.30 -6.89 4.57
C VAL A 648 -9.49 -6.38 3.39
N PHE A 649 -8.30 -6.93 3.12
CA PHE A 649 -7.53 -6.60 1.91
C PHE A 649 -8.16 -7.15 0.62
N PHE A 650 -9.19 -7.99 0.70
CA PHE A 650 -9.96 -8.47 -0.45
C PHE A 650 -11.39 -7.93 -0.40
N ALA A 651 -11.94 -7.60 -1.57
CA ALA A 651 -13.32 -7.14 -1.69
C ALA A 651 -14.30 -8.21 -1.17
N LYS A 652 -15.36 -7.75 -0.49
CA LYS A 652 -16.31 -8.64 0.20
C LYS A 652 -16.93 -9.67 -0.78
N GLY A 653 -16.77 -10.96 -0.47
CA GLY A 653 -17.28 -12.08 -1.27
C GLY A 653 -16.34 -12.59 -2.39
N GLN A 654 -15.27 -11.86 -2.70
CA GLN A 654 -14.35 -12.18 -3.82
C GLN A 654 -13.01 -12.80 -3.40
N VAL A 655 -12.88 -13.19 -2.12
CA VAL A 655 -11.62 -13.67 -1.52
C VAL A 655 -11.08 -14.92 -2.26
N PRO A 656 -9.84 -14.90 -2.79
CA PRO A 656 -9.21 -16.08 -3.37
C PRO A 656 -9.10 -17.24 -2.37
N PRO A 657 -9.25 -18.50 -2.80
CA PRO A 657 -9.11 -19.64 -1.90
C PRO A 657 -7.67 -19.78 -1.40
N GLU A 658 -7.51 -20.07 -0.10
CA GLU A 658 -6.22 -20.50 0.48
C GLU A 658 -5.64 -21.68 -0.31
N ARG A 659 -6.52 -22.64 -0.69
CA ARG A 659 -6.19 -23.83 -1.48
C ARG A 659 -7.41 -24.32 -2.26
N CYS A 660 -7.16 -24.87 -3.44
CA CYS A 660 -8.18 -25.50 -4.27
C CYS A 660 -7.66 -26.79 -4.92
N MET A 661 -8.61 -27.64 -5.33
CA MET A 661 -8.36 -28.79 -6.19
C MET A 661 -9.38 -28.77 -7.32
N VAL A 662 -8.93 -29.01 -8.53
CA VAL A 662 -9.75 -29.08 -9.75
C VAL A 662 -9.51 -30.44 -10.39
N ARG A 663 -10.53 -31.09 -10.94
CA ARG A 663 -10.36 -32.32 -11.73
C ARG A 663 -11.13 -32.17 -13.02
N TYR A 664 -10.44 -32.31 -14.16
CA TYR A 664 -11.05 -32.36 -15.47
C TYR A 664 -11.04 -33.81 -15.98
N ARG A 665 -12.08 -34.20 -16.70
CA ARG A 665 -12.16 -35.48 -17.39
C ARG A 665 -13.01 -35.35 -18.65
N THR A 666 -12.43 -35.59 -19.82
CA THR A 666 -13.23 -35.91 -21.02
C THR A 666 -14.10 -37.14 -20.74
N THR A 667 -15.42 -37.00 -20.84
CA THR A 667 -16.40 -38.07 -20.64
C THR A 667 -16.77 -38.76 -21.95
N GLU A 668 -16.89 -37.99 -23.04
CA GLU A 668 -17.18 -38.49 -24.39
C GLU A 668 -16.31 -37.81 -25.45
N ARG A 669 -16.01 -38.52 -26.54
CA ARG A 669 -15.25 -38.01 -27.68
C ARG A 669 -15.72 -38.69 -28.96
N THR A 670 -16.05 -37.90 -29.99
CA THR A 670 -16.47 -38.39 -31.30
C THR A 670 -15.51 -37.89 -32.39
N GLY A 671 -15.49 -38.59 -33.53
CA GLY A 671 -14.73 -38.21 -34.72
C GLY A 671 -13.25 -38.62 -34.72
N THR A 672 -12.60 -38.44 -35.87
CA THR A 672 -11.18 -38.74 -36.12
C THR A 672 -10.56 -37.57 -36.88
N GLY A 673 -9.52 -36.94 -36.31
CA GLY A 673 -8.91 -35.71 -36.86
C GLY A 673 -9.73 -34.43 -36.64
N SER A 674 -11.05 -34.53 -36.48
CA SER A 674 -11.90 -33.52 -35.83
C SER A 674 -13.21 -34.16 -35.36
N GLY A 675 -13.93 -33.50 -34.45
CA GLY A 675 -15.22 -33.99 -33.96
C GLY A 675 -15.74 -33.23 -32.73
N THR A 676 -16.61 -33.87 -31.95
CA THR A 676 -17.15 -33.30 -30.69
C THR A 676 -16.59 -33.98 -29.45
N PHE A 677 -16.79 -33.35 -28.30
CA PHE A 677 -16.49 -33.92 -26.98
C PHE A 677 -17.46 -33.45 -25.91
N ALA A 678 -17.53 -34.21 -24.82
CA ALA A 678 -18.10 -33.81 -23.55
C ALA A 678 -17.07 -34.02 -22.43
N ALA A 679 -17.13 -33.22 -21.36
CA ALA A 679 -16.23 -33.32 -20.20
C ALA A 679 -16.90 -32.93 -18.88
N GLU A 680 -16.44 -33.52 -17.77
CA GLU A 680 -16.75 -33.09 -16.40
C GLU A 680 -15.57 -32.28 -15.84
N LEU A 681 -15.86 -31.12 -15.24
CA LEU A 681 -14.92 -30.29 -14.50
C LEU A 681 -15.41 -30.12 -13.05
N ARG A 682 -14.67 -30.69 -12.10
CA ARG A 682 -15.01 -30.68 -10.67
C ARG A 682 -14.08 -29.76 -9.89
N VAL A 683 -14.63 -28.67 -9.37
CA VAL A 683 -13.91 -27.64 -8.59
C VAL A 683 -14.16 -27.88 -7.10
N THR A 684 -13.11 -27.89 -6.28
CA THR A 684 -13.21 -28.15 -4.82
C THR A 684 -12.51 -27.06 -4.01
N ASN A 685 -13.24 -26.47 -3.07
CA ASN A 685 -12.68 -25.51 -2.12
C ASN A 685 -12.00 -26.26 -0.96
N LEU A 686 -10.68 -26.08 -0.79
CA LEU A 686 -9.87 -26.68 0.29
C LEU A 686 -9.44 -25.65 1.35
N SER A 687 -10.06 -24.47 1.32
CA SER A 687 -9.89 -23.36 2.25
C SER A 687 -10.84 -23.49 3.45
N ARG A 688 -10.62 -22.67 4.48
CA ARG A 688 -11.46 -22.65 5.70
C ARG A 688 -12.72 -21.81 5.60
N ARG A 689 -12.89 -21.06 4.50
CA ARG A 689 -13.97 -20.08 4.25
C ARG A 689 -14.76 -20.47 3.00
N PRO A 690 -16.06 -20.16 2.90
CA PRO A 690 -16.82 -20.32 1.66
C PRO A 690 -16.25 -19.44 0.54
N LEU A 691 -16.48 -19.84 -0.71
CA LEU A 691 -16.24 -19.03 -1.91
C LEU A 691 -17.59 -18.63 -2.49
N ASP A 692 -18.01 -17.40 -2.25
CA ASP A 692 -19.33 -16.91 -2.66
C ASP A 692 -19.35 -16.62 -4.17
N ALA A 693 -18.24 -16.11 -4.71
CA ALA A 693 -17.94 -16.08 -6.15
C ALA A 693 -16.71 -16.95 -6.48
N TRP A 694 -16.73 -17.60 -7.64
CA TRP A 694 -15.62 -18.44 -8.11
C TRP A 694 -15.51 -18.48 -9.64
N ALA A 695 -14.28 -18.57 -10.16
CA ALA A 695 -13.98 -18.79 -11.57
C ALA A 695 -12.84 -19.79 -11.72
N VAL A 696 -13.09 -20.94 -12.35
CA VAL A 696 -12.03 -21.90 -12.71
C VAL A 696 -11.47 -21.53 -14.09
N ARG A 697 -10.16 -21.37 -14.19
CA ARG A 697 -9.47 -20.97 -15.43
C ARG A 697 -8.49 -22.05 -15.86
N PHE A 698 -8.46 -22.37 -17.15
CA PHE A 698 -7.53 -23.32 -17.76
C PHE A 698 -7.32 -22.99 -19.25
N ARG A 699 -6.42 -23.72 -19.92
CA ARG A 699 -6.09 -23.52 -21.34
C ARG A 699 -6.12 -24.84 -22.10
N TYR A 700 -6.79 -24.86 -23.25
CA TYR A 700 -6.78 -25.99 -24.19
C TYR A 700 -5.51 -26.01 -25.05
N GLY A 701 -5.04 -27.20 -25.40
CA GLY A 701 -3.80 -27.38 -26.16
C GLY A 701 -3.98 -27.33 -27.67
N ASP A 702 -5.09 -27.87 -28.18
CA ASP A 702 -5.17 -28.34 -29.57
C ASP A 702 -6.52 -27.98 -30.22
N GLY A 703 -6.76 -26.70 -30.53
CA GLY A 703 -7.91 -26.29 -31.37
C GLY A 703 -9.30 -26.69 -30.86
N GLN A 704 -9.44 -26.88 -29.54
CA GLN A 704 -10.70 -27.22 -28.87
C GLN A 704 -11.54 -25.95 -28.67
N GLU A 705 -12.85 -26.04 -28.88
CA GLU A 705 -13.81 -24.93 -28.79
C GLU A 705 -15.07 -25.37 -28.03
N ILE A 706 -15.48 -24.63 -27.00
CA ILE A 706 -16.68 -24.92 -26.20
C ILE A 706 -17.94 -24.49 -26.97
N THR A 707 -18.91 -25.40 -27.04
CA THR A 707 -20.23 -25.16 -27.64
C THR A 707 -21.36 -25.05 -26.62
N GLY A 708 -21.11 -25.36 -25.34
CA GLY A 708 -22.08 -25.20 -24.27
C GLY A 708 -21.56 -25.71 -22.93
N VAL A 709 -22.01 -25.10 -21.83
CA VAL A 709 -21.62 -25.46 -20.45
C VAL A 709 -22.84 -25.47 -19.53
N THR A 710 -22.88 -26.44 -18.62
CA THR A 710 -23.89 -26.56 -17.55
C THR A 710 -23.21 -26.46 -16.19
N GLY A 711 -23.84 -25.79 -15.23
CA GLY A 711 -23.32 -25.62 -13.86
C GLY A 711 -22.37 -24.44 -13.65
N GLY A 712 -22.02 -23.74 -14.73
CA GLY A 712 -21.24 -22.49 -14.76
C GLY A 712 -21.42 -21.72 -16.08
N THR A 713 -20.82 -20.55 -16.19
CA THR A 713 -20.83 -19.70 -17.40
C THR A 713 -19.43 -19.67 -18.00
N ALA A 714 -19.28 -19.94 -19.30
CA ALA A 714 -17.99 -20.00 -19.98
C ALA A 714 -17.82 -18.87 -21.00
N ALA A 715 -16.60 -18.32 -21.11
CA ALA A 715 -16.24 -17.28 -22.08
C ALA A 715 -14.86 -17.57 -22.68
N GLN A 716 -14.78 -18.62 -23.50
CA GLN A 716 -13.52 -19.04 -24.14
C GLN A 716 -13.02 -17.98 -25.12
N ASN A 717 -11.74 -17.62 -25.03
CA ASN A 717 -11.04 -16.76 -25.98
C ASN A 717 -9.82 -17.48 -26.55
N GLY A 718 -9.90 -17.92 -27.81
CA GLY A 718 -8.88 -18.75 -28.42
C GLY A 718 -8.70 -20.06 -27.63
N ALA A 719 -7.51 -20.25 -27.05
CA ALA A 719 -7.21 -21.42 -26.23
C ALA A 719 -7.57 -21.26 -24.74
N ASP A 720 -7.80 -20.04 -24.26
CA ASP A 720 -8.00 -19.76 -22.83
C ASP A 720 -9.46 -19.87 -22.43
N VAL A 721 -9.73 -20.58 -21.33
CA VAL A 721 -11.07 -20.99 -20.89
C VAL A 721 -11.31 -20.63 -19.42
N PRO A 722 -11.98 -19.50 -19.15
CA PRO A 722 -12.63 -19.25 -17.88
C PRO A 722 -14.03 -19.91 -17.84
N ILE A 723 -14.36 -20.53 -16.71
CA ILE A 723 -15.73 -20.92 -16.35
C ILE A 723 -16.05 -20.46 -14.94
N SER A 724 -17.13 -19.69 -14.75
CA SER A 724 -17.48 -19.03 -13.49
C SER A 724 -18.80 -19.48 -12.89
N THR A 725 -19.04 -19.04 -11.65
CA THR A 725 -20.36 -19.08 -10.99
C THR A 725 -21.42 -18.52 -11.94
N PRO A 726 -22.51 -19.26 -12.23
CA PRO A 726 -23.60 -18.72 -13.03
C PRO A 726 -24.36 -17.64 -12.21
N PRO A 727 -25.12 -16.73 -12.84
CA PRO A 727 -25.99 -15.79 -12.11
C PRO A 727 -26.91 -16.51 -11.12
N GLY A 728 -26.94 -16.06 -9.85
CA GLY A 728 -27.65 -16.74 -8.76
C GLY A 728 -27.04 -18.08 -8.30
N GLY A 729 -25.85 -18.45 -8.79
CA GLY A 729 -25.16 -19.68 -8.45
C GLY A 729 -24.60 -19.68 -7.03
N GLY A 730 -24.99 -20.66 -6.21
CA GLY A 730 -24.57 -20.74 -4.81
C GLY A 730 -23.07 -21.03 -4.58
N ALA A 731 -22.59 -20.53 -3.44
CA ALA A 731 -21.22 -20.60 -2.96
C ALA A 731 -20.62 -22.03 -2.86
N ILE A 732 -19.29 -22.15 -2.98
CA ILE A 732 -18.57 -23.39 -2.66
C ILE A 732 -18.11 -23.34 -1.20
N ALA A 733 -18.92 -23.92 -0.31
CA ALA A 733 -18.58 -24.06 1.11
C ALA A 733 -17.28 -24.88 1.34
N PRO A 734 -16.59 -24.71 2.49
CA PRO A 734 -15.36 -25.43 2.82
C PRO A 734 -15.47 -26.95 2.63
N GLY A 735 -14.53 -27.54 1.91
CA GLY A 735 -14.48 -28.98 1.64
C GLY A 735 -15.56 -29.50 0.67
N ARG A 736 -16.39 -28.63 0.09
CA ARG A 736 -17.40 -29.00 -0.92
C ARG A 736 -16.85 -28.83 -2.33
N SER A 737 -17.49 -29.51 -3.27
CA SER A 737 -17.20 -29.40 -4.70
C SER A 737 -18.39 -28.86 -5.48
N ARG A 738 -18.10 -28.11 -6.55
CA ARG A 738 -19.01 -27.85 -7.67
C ARG A 738 -18.65 -28.77 -8.83
N VAL A 739 -19.64 -29.22 -9.59
CA VAL A 739 -19.46 -29.95 -10.85
C VAL A 739 -19.98 -29.08 -11.98
N ILE A 740 -19.24 -29.06 -13.08
CA ILE A 740 -19.48 -28.30 -14.30
C ILE A 740 -19.40 -29.32 -15.45
N GLU A 741 -20.35 -29.27 -16.37
CA GLU A 741 -20.35 -30.12 -17.57
C GLU A 741 -20.04 -29.24 -18.78
N ILE A 742 -19.17 -29.71 -19.67
CA ILE A 742 -18.69 -28.97 -20.83
C ILE A 742 -18.99 -29.80 -22.08
N SER A 743 -19.49 -29.16 -23.13
CA SER A 743 -19.61 -29.71 -24.47
C SER A 743 -18.81 -28.85 -25.45
N GLY A 744 -18.19 -29.47 -26.46
CA GLY A 744 -17.38 -28.74 -27.41
C GLY A 744 -17.04 -29.50 -28.69
N LYS A 745 -16.26 -28.83 -29.54
CA LYS A 745 -15.66 -29.32 -30.78
C LYS A 745 -14.14 -29.32 -30.66
N TRP A 746 -13.47 -30.10 -31.49
CA TRP A 746 -12.02 -30.15 -31.54
C TRP A 746 -11.51 -30.42 -32.96
N ARG A 747 -10.31 -29.95 -33.26
CA ARG A 747 -9.58 -30.18 -34.52
C ARG A 747 -8.17 -30.68 -34.19
N ASP A 748 -7.68 -31.63 -34.99
CA ASP A 748 -6.40 -32.32 -34.88
C ASP A 748 -6.24 -33.20 -33.64
N ARG A 749 -6.40 -32.66 -32.43
CA ARG A 749 -6.38 -33.41 -31.17
C ARG A 749 -7.40 -32.85 -30.17
N ASN A 750 -7.60 -33.60 -29.10
CA ASN A 750 -8.37 -33.16 -27.94
C ASN A 750 -7.60 -33.60 -26.71
N THR A 751 -6.70 -32.75 -26.24
CA THR A 751 -5.84 -33.01 -25.09
C THR A 751 -6.47 -32.40 -23.84
N ASP A 752 -6.66 -33.20 -22.81
CA ASP A 752 -7.25 -32.74 -21.56
C ASP A 752 -6.31 -31.70 -20.89
N PRO A 753 -6.83 -30.54 -20.43
CA PRO A 753 -6.05 -29.50 -19.77
C PRO A 753 -5.44 -30.01 -18.46
N SER A 754 -4.19 -29.61 -18.18
CA SER A 754 -3.39 -30.12 -17.05
C SER A 754 -3.14 -29.11 -15.94
N ALA A 755 -3.38 -27.82 -16.18
CA ALA A 755 -3.18 -26.72 -15.24
C ALA A 755 -4.46 -25.89 -15.10
N PHE A 756 -4.82 -25.57 -13.85
CA PHE A 756 -6.04 -24.84 -13.49
C PHE A 756 -5.76 -23.85 -12.37
N SER A 757 -6.46 -22.70 -12.37
CA SER A 757 -6.63 -21.86 -11.19
C SER A 757 -8.10 -21.82 -10.75
N LEU A 758 -8.35 -21.47 -9.49
CA LEU A 758 -9.67 -21.11 -8.97
C LEU A 758 -9.56 -19.69 -8.41
N ASN A 759 -10.33 -18.79 -9.00
CA ASN A 759 -10.01 -17.37 -9.07
C ASN A 759 -8.56 -17.24 -9.54
N THR A 760 -7.70 -16.66 -8.72
CA THR A 760 -6.29 -16.41 -9.00
C THR A 760 -5.35 -17.43 -8.35
N THR A 761 -5.87 -18.33 -7.50
CA THR A 761 -5.07 -19.36 -6.83
C THR A 761 -4.85 -20.58 -7.75
N PRO A 762 -3.60 -20.99 -8.04
CA PRO A 762 -3.33 -22.24 -8.74
C PRO A 762 -3.83 -23.46 -7.96
N CYS A 763 -4.57 -24.35 -8.62
CA CYS A 763 -5.14 -25.53 -8.00
C CYS A 763 -4.29 -26.78 -8.23
N ARG A 764 -4.47 -27.75 -7.32
CA ARG A 764 -4.04 -29.12 -7.58
C ARG A 764 -4.96 -29.73 -8.64
N SER A 765 -4.40 -30.21 -9.73
CA SER A 765 -5.06 -31.00 -10.78
C SER A 765 -4.98 -32.51 -10.52
#